data_AF-A0A8C3EQ63-F1
#
_entry.id   AF-A0A8C3EQ63-F1
#
_cell.length_a   1.000
_cell.length_b   1.000
_cell.length_c   1.000
_cell.angle_alpha   90.00
_cell.angle_beta   90.00
_cell.angle_gamma   90.00
#
_symmetry.space_group_name_H-M   'P 1'
#
loop_
_entity.id
_entity.type
_entity.pdbx_description
1 polymer ?
#
loop_
_entity_poly.entity_id
_entity_poly.type
_entity_poly.pdbx_seq_one_letter_code
_entity_poly.pdbx_strand_id
1 'polypeptide(L)'
;MAAPRALLVAALLSPLLSAVPAGAAPSPVPRNVSVLLEPGSERLRVLPGRHPAAVAWASLDDRIPHVGWAFLEVTTNASYNDSLQAYAAGLAEAAVTEQLMYMHWMNTMVGYCGPFKYESEYCQKLRNYLEANLAWMEEQMAKGQDLEYWHQVRLALLQLKGLEDSYNGHLDFPRDRITLAPFGFLLLQLGGDLEDLESALNRSSPQRVLGSGSCSALVKLLPGHRDLLVAHDTWTSYQAMLRIIKKYTLPFRASAGGKSQIPGSVQVFSSYPGTIFSVDDFYILSSGLVALETTIGNNNPALWKYLDPRGSVLEWLRNIVANRLARSGPEWAAVFRRFNSGTYNNQWMVVDYNAFTPGRASPASGVLTVLEQIPGLVVVADQTELLYQQGYWASYNVPYFEEIFNASGNLELVRKYGDWFTYDKNPRAQIFRRNQTLVHDLDSMIRLMRSNNYLQDPLSWCRGCDPPQNAENAISARSDLNPSNGTYPFPALRQRCHGGIDMKVTSSAMVPTFGLVAVSGPAWDDVPPFRWSASPCSSLLHMGHPDLWTFPPVKAAPTWPEEQRNLLQLRGCEPGLGLLPNPTFFLLACCGRNQPLRAETRRWVRTLSGVPRDTSRASVVRPWQPSQSGARSPFTSSRPFWRACPSPRPWAPRSS
;
A
#
# COMPACT_ATOMS: atom_id res chain seq x y z
N MET A 1 -35.94 54.96 -59.73
CA MET A 1 -36.88 54.21 -60.58
C MET A 1 -36.86 52.75 -60.17
N ALA A 2 -38.05 52.21 -59.90
CA ALA A 2 -38.49 50.82 -59.98
C ALA A 2 -37.71 49.69 -59.27
N ALA A 3 -38.37 49.11 -58.26
CA ALA A 3 -38.26 47.72 -57.78
C ALA A 3 -38.99 46.75 -58.78
N PRO A 4 -39.35 45.46 -58.50
CA PRO A 4 -39.11 44.60 -57.32
C PRO A 4 -38.98 43.04 -57.59
N ARG A 5 -39.02 42.23 -56.50
CA ARG A 5 -39.54 40.83 -56.34
C ARG A 5 -38.72 39.64 -56.90
N ALA A 6 -38.73 38.42 -56.35
CA ALA A 6 -39.19 37.79 -55.09
C ALA A 6 -38.86 36.26 -55.14
N LEU A 7 -38.90 35.60 -53.97
CA LEU A 7 -39.17 34.16 -53.73
C LEU A 7 -38.11 33.11 -54.14
N LEU A 8 -37.53 32.39 -53.15
CA LEU A 8 -38.08 31.10 -52.70
C LEU A 8 -37.32 30.56 -51.47
N VAL A 9 -38.11 30.19 -50.45
CA VAL A 9 -37.72 29.37 -49.31
C VAL A 9 -37.72 27.92 -49.76
N ALA A 10 -36.63 27.19 -49.56
CA ALA A 10 -36.62 25.72 -49.61
C ALA A 10 -35.69 25.19 -48.52
N ALA A 11 -36.31 24.55 -47.52
CA ALA A 11 -35.64 23.76 -46.51
C ALA A 11 -34.97 22.55 -47.16
N LEU A 12 -33.68 22.34 -46.90
CA LEU A 12 -33.01 21.07 -47.09
C LEU A 12 -32.32 20.69 -45.79
N LEU A 13 -33.03 19.86 -45.03
CA LEU A 13 -32.50 18.98 -44.00
C LEU A 13 -31.49 18.03 -44.67
N SER A 14 -30.20 18.23 -44.41
CA SER A 14 -29.18 17.22 -44.64
C SER A 14 -28.76 16.65 -43.28
N PRO A 15 -28.67 15.32 -43.13
CA PRO A 15 -28.34 14.72 -41.84
C PRO A 15 -26.89 15.02 -41.51
N LEU A 16 -26.67 15.59 -40.33
CA LEU A 16 -25.41 15.49 -39.63
C LEU A 16 -25.11 13.99 -39.48
N LEU A 17 -24.24 13.48 -40.33
CA LEU A 17 -23.55 12.21 -40.11
C LEU A 17 -22.82 12.35 -38.79
N SER A 18 -23.48 11.88 -37.74
CA SER A 18 -22.89 11.53 -36.47
C SER A 18 -21.67 10.67 -36.76
N ALA A 19 -20.49 11.25 -36.53
CA ALA A 19 -19.25 10.50 -36.45
C ALA A 19 -19.43 9.49 -35.32
N VAL A 20 -19.71 8.25 -35.72
CA VAL A 20 -19.65 7.08 -34.84
C VAL A 20 -18.23 7.07 -34.27
N PRO A 21 -18.05 7.06 -32.95
CA PRO A 21 -16.71 6.93 -32.38
C PRO A 21 -16.10 5.65 -32.93
N ALA A 22 -14.89 5.76 -33.48
CA ALA A 22 -14.10 4.60 -33.88
C ALA A 22 -14.14 3.57 -32.74
N GLY A 23 -14.53 2.35 -33.08
CA GLY A 23 -14.80 1.29 -32.12
C GLY A 23 -13.69 1.18 -31.08
N ALA A 24 -14.09 1.15 -29.81
CA ALA A 24 -13.20 0.77 -28.73
C ALA A 24 -12.53 -0.55 -29.11
N ALA A 25 -11.19 -0.57 -29.15
CA ALA A 25 -10.45 -1.80 -29.29
C ALA A 25 -10.97 -2.81 -28.25
N PRO A 26 -11.20 -4.08 -28.61
CA PRO A 26 -11.64 -5.08 -27.65
C PRO A 26 -10.69 -5.09 -26.45
N SER A 27 -11.23 -5.07 -25.24
CA SER A 27 -10.43 -5.16 -24.02
C SER A 27 -9.51 -6.39 -24.11
N PRO A 28 -8.23 -6.27 -23.75
CA PRO A 28 -7.31 -7.40 -23.83
C PRO A 28 -7.86 -8.57 -23.02
N VAL A 29 -7.75 -9.78 -23.58
CA VAL A 29 -8.23 -11.00 -22.91
C VAL A 29 -7.38 -11.21 -21.64
N PRO A 30 -8.00 -11.40 -20.45
CA PRO A 30 -7.24 -11.64 -19.23
C PRO A 30 -6.29 -12.82 -19.36
N ARG A 31 -5.05 -12.64 -18.94
CA ARG A 31 -4.05 -13.72 -18.88
C ARG A 31 -4.31 -14.52 -17.61
N ASN A 32 -4.68 -15.79 -17.76
CA ASN A 32 -5.03 -16.67 -16.65
C ASN A 32 -4.04 -17.82 -16.53
N VAL A 33 -3.59 -18.11 -15.31
CA VAL A 33 -2.71 -19.25 -15.00
C VAL A 33 -3.16 -19.94 -13.72
N SER A 34 -2.76 -21.21 -13.57
CA SER A 34 -2.90 -21.97 -12.33
C SER A 34 -1.61 -22.70 -12.00
N VAL A 35 -1.35 -22.88 -10.71
CA VAL A 35 -0.20 -23.60 -10.17
C VAL A 35 -0.67 -24.92 -9.59
N LEU A 36 -0.33 -26.04 -10.23
CA LEU A 36 -0.71 -27.37 -9.78
C LEU A 36 0.46 -28.07 -9.10
N LEU A 37 0.15 -28.82 -8.04
CA LEU A 37 1.04 -29.82 -7.48
C LEU A 37 0.84 -31.14 -8.24
N GLU A 38 1.91 -31.69 -8.82
CA GLU A 38 1.83 -32.93 -9.58
C GLU A 38 1.44 -34.13 -8.69
N PRO A 39 0.52 -35.00 -9.13
CA PRO A 39 0.20 -36.22 -8.38
C PRO A 39 1.40 -37.16 -8.28
N GLY A 40 1.72 -37.64 -7.06
CA GLY A 40 2.83 -38.57 -6.82
C GLY A 40 4.23 -37.96 -6.97
N SER A 41 4.30 -36.65 -7.18
CA SER A 41 5.52 -35.85 -7.29
C SER A 41 5.38 -34.64 -6.38
N GLU A 42 6.48 -34.14 -5.81
CA GLU A 42 6.45 -32.93 -4.98
C GLU A 42 6.74 -31.66 -5.81
N ARG A 43 6.53 -31.72 -7.14
CA ARG A 43 6.84 -30.62 -8.07
C ARG A 43 5.62 -29.78 -8.40
N LEU A 44 5.83 -28.47 -8.50
CA LEU A 44 4.82 -27.51 -8.94
C LEU A 44 4.98 -27.22 -10.44
N ARG A 45 3.86 -27.03 -11.13
CA ARG A 45 3.82 -26.54 -12.52
C ARG A 45 2.87 -25.35 -12.64
N VAL A 46 3.28 -24.35 -13.41
CA VAL A 46 2.40 -23.27 -13.87
C VAL A 46 1.80 -23.71 -15.21
N LEU A 47 0.47 -23.74 -15.29
CA LEU A 47 -0.28 -24.07 -16.49
C LEU A 47 -1.22 -22.93 -16.89
N PRO A 48 -1.47 -22.70 -18.18
CA PRO A 48 -2.45 -21.72 -18.63
C PRO A 48 -3.87 -22.13 -18.24
N GLY A 49 -4.73 -21.12 -18.05
CA GLY A 49 -6.14 -21.29 -17.70
C GLY A 49 -6.38 -21.54 -16.21
N ARG A 50 -7.67 -21.64 -15.85
CA ARG A 50 -8.12 -21.88 -14.48
C ARG A 50 -8.33 -23.38 -14.24
N HIS A 51 -7.64 -23.93 -13.26
CA HIS A 51 -7.73 -25.34 -12.85
C HIS A 51 -8.26 -25.43 -11.41
N PRO A 52 -9.47 -25.97 -11.16
CA PRO A 52 -10.08 -25.96 -9.82
C PRO A 52 -9.27 -26.66 -8.72
N ALA A 53 -8.50 -27.68 -9.09
CA ALA A 53 -7.64 -28.43 -8.18
C ALA A 53 -6.27 -27.79 -7.94
N ALA A 54 -5.99 -26.61 -8.52
CA ALA A 54 -4.72 -25.93 -8.34
C ALA A 54 -4.50 -25.45 -6.89
N VAL A 55 -3.23 -25.31 -6.52
CA VAL A 55 -2.80 -24.69 -5.26
C VAL A 55 -3.11 -23.19 -5.28
N ALA A 56 -2.87 -22.55 -6.42
CA ALA A 56 -3.14 -21.14 -6.65
C ALA A 56 -3.52 -20.88 -8.11
N TRP A 57 -4.20 -19.78 -8.37
CA TRP A 57 -4.42 -19.26 -9.72
C TRP A 57 -4.39 -17.74 -9.71
N ALA A 58 -4.03 -17.16 -10.85
CA ALA A 58 -3.97 -15.72 -11.03
C ALA A 58 -4.55 -15.31 -12.39
N SER A 59 -5.12 -14.11 -12.43
CA SER A 59 -5.63 -13.47 -13.63
C SER A 59 -5.16 -12.02 -13.70
N LEU A 60 -4.59 -11.61 -14.83
CA LEU A 60 -4.21 -10.22 -15.10
C LEU A 60 -5.04 -9.64 -16.24
N ASP A 61 -5.74 -8.55 -15.97
CA ASP A 61 -6.35 -7.65 -16.96
C ASP A 61 -5.48 -6.39 -17.09
N ASP A 62 -4.63 -6.35 -18.13
CA ASP A 62 -3.74 -5.22 -18.38
C ASP A 62 -4.45 -4.11 -19.17
N ARG A 63 -4.88 -3.07 -18.46
CA ARG A 63 -5.56 -1.90 -19.04
C ARG A 63 -4.74 -0.62 -18.90
N ILE A 64 -3.42 -0.72 -18.66
CA ILE A 64 -2.53 0.44 -18.49
C ILE A 64 -2.67 1.44 -19.65
N PRO A 65 -2.70 1.04 -20.94
CA PRO A 65 -2.85 1.99 -22.04
C PRO A 65 -4.17 2.78 -22.04
N HIS A 66 -5.20 2.26 -21.37
CA HIS A 66 -6.56 2.83 -21.42
C HIS A 66 -6.92 3.61 -20.15
N VAL A 67 -6.48 3.13 -18.98
CA VAL A 67 -6.87 3.69 -17.68
C VAL A 67 -5.70 3.86 -16.71
N GLY A 68 -4.47 3.58 -17.16
CA GLY A 68 -3.26 3.68 -16.34
C GLY A 68 -3.10 2.60 -15.27
N TRP A 69 -4.02 1.63 -15.19
CA TRP A 69 -3.98 0.51 -14.25
C TRP A 69 -4.07 -0.83 -14.96
N ALA A 70 -3.31 -1.81 -14.48
CA ALA A 70 -3.64 -3.22 -14.61
C ALA A 70 -4.39 -3.72 -13.37
N PHE A 71 -5.13 -4.81 -13.50
CA PHE A 71 -5.89 -5.44 -12.43
C PHE A 71 -5.47 -6.89 -12.29
N LEU A 72 -4.96 -7.25 -11.11
CA LEU A 72 -4.49 -8.60 -10.80
C LEU A 72 -5.38 -9.22 -9.73
N GLU A 73 -5.87 -10.43 -9.98
CA GLU A 73 -6.45 -11.28 -8.93
C GLU A 73 -5.57 -12.50 -8.71
N VAL A 74 -5.26 -12.81 -7.46
CA VAL A 74 -4.56 -14.03 -7.04
C VAL A 74 -5.39 -14.72 -5.97
N THR A 75 -5.65 -16.01 -6.14
CA THR A 75 -6.39 -16.82 -5.17
C THR A 75 -5.63 -18.11 -4.87
N THR A 76 -5.64 -18.54 -3.62
CA THR A 76 -5.07 -19.84 -3.20
C THR A 76 -6.14 -20.77 -2.65
N ASN A 77 -5.86 -22.07 -2.72
CA ASN A 77 -6.78 -23.13 -2.33
C ASN A 77 -6.50 -23.59 -0.88
N ALA A 78 -7.49 -23.38 -0.01
CA ALA A 78 -7.42 -23.69 1.43
C ALA A 78 -7.19 -25.18 1.76
N SER A 79 -7.38 -26.07 0.78
CA SER A 79 -7.12 -27.51 0.91
C SER A 79 -5.63 -27.83 1.06
N TYR A 80 -4.75 -26.93 0.64
CA TYR A 80 -3.30 -27.06 0.78
C TYR A 80 -2.79 -26.36 2.04
N ASN A 81 -1.59 -26.74 2.50
CA ASN A 81 -0.95 -26.03 3.60
C ASN A 81 -0.55 -24.61 3.19
N ASP A 82 -0.57 -23.68 4.15
CA ASP A 82 -0.39 -22.25 3.88
C ASP A 82 0.96 -21.92 3.24
N SER A 83 2.03 -22.67 3.59
CA SER A 83 3.36 -22.48 3.00
C SER A 83 3.34 -22.73 1.49
N LEU A 84 2.71 -23.83 1.06
CA LEU A 84 2.56 -24.15 -0.35
C LEU A 84 1.66 -23.14 -1.05
N GLN A 85 0.57 -22.72 -0.39
CA GLN A 85 -0.31 -21.66 -0.91
C GLN A 85 0.46 -20.35 -1.14
N ALA A 86 1.25 -19.89 -0.16
CA ALA A 86 1.98 -18.63 -0.25
C ALA A 86 3.04 -18.65 -1.37
N TYR A 87 3.84 -19.72 -1.45
CA TYR A 87 4.80 -19.90 -2.53
C TYR A 87 4.10 -19.95 -3.90
N ALA A 88 3.00 -20.70 -4.01
CA ALA A 88 2.23 -20.79 -5.25
C ALA A 88 1.54 -19.47 -5.65
N ALA A 89 1.14 -18.62 -4.69
CA ALA A 89 0.63 -17.29 -4.98
C ALA A 89 1.69 -16.42 -5.67
N GLY A 90 2.94 -16.46 -5.18
CA GLY A 90 4.08 -15.79 -5.83
C GLY A 90 4.35 -16.32 -7.23
N LEU A 91 4.32 -17.65 -7.40
CA LEU A 91 4.48 -18.27 -8.72
C LEU A 91 3.39 -17.81 -9.71
N ALA A 92 2.12 -17.84 -9.28
CA ALA A 92 0.98 -17.49 -10.12
C ALA A 92 1.03 -16.02 -10.56
N GLU A 93 1.36 -15.10 -9.63
CA GLU A 93 1.51 -13.68 -9.93
C GLU A 93 2.60 -13.43 -10.97
N ALA A 94 3.83 -13.91 -10.70
CA ALA A 94 4.95 -13.70 -11.59
C ALA A 94 4.67 -14.20 -13.01
N ALA A 95 4.00 -15.35 -13.14
CA ALA A 95 3.66 -15.92 -14.43
C ALA A 95 2.68 -15.08 -15.27
N VAL A 96 1.79 -14.30 -14.64
CA VAL A 96 0.90 -13.39 -15.39
C VAL A 96 1.48 -11.99 -15.54
N THR A 97 2.38 -11.55 -14.65
CA THR A 97 2.97 -10.21 -14.65
C THR A 97 4.41 -10.12 -15.16
N GLU A 98 5.01 -11.19 -15.66
CA GLU A 98 6.44 -11.26 -16.04
C GLU A 98 6.93 -10.04 -16.84
N GLN A 99 6.23 -9.67 -17.91
CA GLN A 99 6.59 -8.54 -18.76
C GLN A 99 6.50 -7.20 -18.01
N LEU A 100 5.46 -7.00 -17.19
CA LEU A 100 5.32 -5.78 -16.37
C LEU A 100 6.42 -5.71 -15.31
N MET A 101 6.79 -6.84 -14.70
CA MET A 101 7.88 -6.93 -13.73
C MET A 101 9.22 -6.55 -14.35
N TYR A 102 9.52 -7.08 -15.54
CA TYR A 102 10.72 -6.70 -16.28
C TYR A 102 10.78 -5.19 -16.51
N MET A 103 9.72 -4.61 -17.08
CA MET A 103 9.67 -3.18 -17.38
C MET A 103 9.78 -2.33 -16.11
N HIS A 104 9.11 -2.73 -15.02
CA HIS A 104 9.18 -2.01 -13.76
C HIS A 104 10.57 -2.08 -13.13
N TRP A 105 11.22 -3.25 -13.14
CA TRP A 105 12.62 -3.41 -12.72
C TRP A 105 13.56 -2.52 -13.52
N MET A 106 13.40 -2.47 -14.85
CA MET A 106 14.20 -1.62 -15.73
C MET A 106 14.01 -0.13 -15.44
N ASN A 107 12.79 0.29 -15.11
CA ASN A 107 12.49 1.69 -14.79
C ASN A 107 13.02 2.11 -13.42
N THR A 108 13.09 1.20 -12.45
CA THR A 108 13.31 1.55 -11.03
C THR A 108 14.61 1.01 -10.43
N MET A 109 14.92 -0.28 -10.62
CA MET A 109 15.94 -0.99 -9.82
C MET A 109 17.16 -1.48 -10.61
N VAL A 110 17.13 -1.53 -11.94
CA VAL A 110 18.22 -2.14 -12.76
C VAL A 110 19.61 -1.56 -12.47
N GLY A 111 19.69 -0.28 -12.10
CA GLY A 111 20.95 0.37 -11.74
C GLY A 111 21.29 0.31 -10.25
N TYR A 112 20.41 -0.19 -9.38
CA TYR A 112 20.58 -0.14 -7.93
C TYR A 112 21.60 -1.19 -7.46
N CYS A 113 22.73 -0.74 -6.91
CA CYS A 113 23.84 -1.62 -6.52
C CYS A 113 24.29 -2.64 -7.60
N GLY A 114 24.17 -2.26 -8.87
CA GLY A 114 24.61 -3.05 -10.01
C GLY A 114 26.14 -3.11 -10.17
N PRO A 115 26.65 -4.01 -11.03
CA PRO A 115 28.08 -4.34 -11.13
C PRO A 115 29.00 -3.21 -11.61
N PHE A 116 28.42 -2.11 -12.12
CA PHE A 116 29.17 -1.00 -12.73
C PHE A 116 29.10 0.31 -11.93
N LYS A 117 28.59 0.30 -10.69
CA LYS A 117 28.48 1.52 -9.86
C LYS A 117 29.68 1.74 -8.94
N TYR A 118 30.05 3.01 -8.80
CA TYR A 118 31.12 3.51 -7.92
C TYR A 118 30.81 3.43 -6.41
N GLU A 119 29.55 3.18 -6.01
CA GLU A 119 29.11 3.13 -4.60
C GLU A 119 29.29 1.74 -3.95
N SER A 120 30.44 1.08 -4.17
CA SER A 120 30.68 -0.30 -3.73
C SER A 120 30.62 -0.48 -2.21
N GLU A 121 31.08 0.51 -1.43
CA GLU A 121 31.05 0.44 0.04
C GLU A 121 29.62 0.47 0.59
N TYR A 122 28.79 1.40 0.12
CA TYR A 122 27.37 1.47 0.49
C TYR A 122 26.66 0.16 0.13
N CYS A 123 26.86 -0.33 -1.09
CA CYS A 123 26.23 -1.56 -1.54
C CYS A 123 26.68 -2.80 -0.74
N GLN A 124 27.96 -2.87 -0.32
CA GLN A 124 28.41 -3.94 0.57
C GLN A 124 27.77 -3.83 1.95
N LYS A 125 27.67 -2.61 2.51
CA LYS A 125 26.99 -2.37 3.79
C LYS A 125 25.53 -2.78 3.74
N LEU A 126 24.81 -2.39 2.68
CA LEU A 126 23.42 -2.76 2.47
C LEU A 126 23.26 -4.27 2.33
N ARG A 127 24.09 -4.92 1.51
CA ARG A 127 24.08 -6.39 1.37
C ARG A 127 24.26 -7.07 2.72
N ASN A 128 25.28 -6.68 3.48
CA ASN A 128 25.56 -7.25 4.79
C ASN A 128 24.38 -7.06 5.76
N TYR A 129 23.74 -5.87 5.73
CA TYR A 129 22.56 -5.59 6.53
C TYR A 129 21.40 -6.53 6.19
N LEU A 130 21.08 -6.66 4.90
CA LEU A 130 19.97 -7.50 4.43
C LEU A 130 20.22 -8.98 4.69
N GLU A 131 21.44 -9.47 4.45
CA GLU A 131 21.81 -10.87 4.73
C GLU A 131 21.72 -11.19 6.22
N ALA A 132 22.21 -10.28 7.09
CA ALA A 132 22.09 -10.44 8.54
C ALA A 132 20.62 -10.39 9.00
N ASN A 133 19.79 -9.54 8.40
CA ASN A 133 18.38 -9.43 8.74
C ASN A 133 17.58 -10.68 8.34
N LEU A 134 17.77 -11.16 7.10
CA LEU A 134 17.15 -12.40 6.62
C LEU A 134 17.58 -13.60 7.49
N ALA A 135 18.87 -13.72 7.79
CA ALA A 135 19.38 -14.79 8.65
C ALA A 135 18.77 -14.73 10.06
N TRP A 136 18.65 -13.54 10.63
CA TRP A 136 18.02 -13.36 11.94
C TRP A 136 16.54 -13.74 11.92
N MET A 137 15.77 -13.37 10.89
CA MET A 137 14.37 -13.79 10.78
C MET A 137 14.23 -15.31 10.66
N GLU A 138 15.09 -15.97 9.90
CA GLU A 138 15.17 -17.44 9.84
C GLU A 138 15.43 -18.06 11.22
N GLU A 139 16.35 -17.51 12.00
CA GLU A 139 16.58 -17.95 13.38
C GLU A 139 15.35 -17.77 14.26
N GLN A 140 14.60 -16.68 14.13
CA GLN A 140 13.38 -16.46 14.92
C GLN A 140 12.27 -17.44 14.54
N MET A 141 12.08 -17.70 13.23
CA MET A 141 11.12 -18.69 12.76
C MET A 141 11.42 -20.09 13.29
N ALA A 142 12.70 -20.43 13.48
CA ALA A 142 13.12 -21.72 14.02
C ALA A 142 12.93 -21.88 15.54
N LYS A 143 12.79 -20.78 16.31
CA LYS A 143 12.67 -20.83 17.78
C LYS A 143 11.32 -21.36 18.29
N GLY A 144 10.28 -21.37 17.45
CA GLY A 144 8.94 -21.82 17.85
C GLY A 144 8.24 -20.93 18.88
N GLN A 145 8.67 -19.67 19.02
CA GLN A 145 8.00 -18.63 19.81
C GLN A 145 7.12 -17.77 18.89
N ASP A 146 6.15 -17.04 19.44
CA ASP A 146 5.32 -16.09 18.67
C ASP A 146 4.76 -16.69 17.37
N LEU A 147 4.21 -17.90 17.48
CA LEU A 147 3.92 -18.79 16.34
C LEU A 147 3.06 -18.13 15.25
N GLU A 148 2.10 -17.27 15.61
CA GLU A 148 1.29 -16.55 14.64
C GLU A 148 2.12 -15.55 13.83
N TYR A 149 2.92 -14.73 14.51
CA TYR A 149 3.71 -13.66 13.88
C TYR A 149 4.76 -14.25 12.93
N TRP A 150 5.57 -15.19 13.41
CA TRP A 150 6.63 -15.78 12.60
C TRP A 150 6.10 -16.70 11.50
N HIS A 151 4.92 -17.31 11.67
CA HIS A 151 4.23 -17.99 10.57
C HIS A 151 3.86 -16.99 9.46
N GLN A 152 3.25 -15.85 9.81
CA GLN A 152 2.89 -14.85 8.79
C GLN A 152 4.11 -14.24 8.09
N VAL A 153 5.21 -13.99 8.82
CA VAL A 153 6.49 -13.58 8.22
C VAL A 153 6.99 -14.63 7.23
N ARG A 154 6.99 -15.92 7.63
CA ARG A 154 7.39 -17.03 6.76
C ARG A 154 6.57 -17.07 5.46
N LEU A 155 5.25 -16.91 5.56
CA LEU A 155 4.38 -16.92 4.40
C LEU A 155 4.67 -15.75 3.44
N ALA A 156 4.95 -14.54 3.96
CA ALA A 156 5.32 -13.41 3.11
C ALA A 156 6.67 -13.64 2.40
N LEU A 157 7.68 -14.17 3.10
CA LEU A 157 8.98 -14.52 2.52
C LEU A 157 8.86 -15.63 1.46
N LEU A 158 8.00 -16.63 1.69
CA LEU A 158 7.70 -17.67 0.70
C LEU A 158 7.00 -17.14 -0.55
N GLN A 159 6.07 -16.20 -0.39
CA GLN A 159 5.41 -15.56 -1.51
C GLN A 159 6.42 -14.79 -2.37
N LEU A 160 7.34 -14.05 -1.75
CA LEU A 160 8.44 -13.39 -2.46
C LEU A 160 9.37 -14.39 -3.15
N LYS A 161 9.70 -15.49 -2.47
CA LYS A 161 10.53 -16.57 -3.04
C LYS A 161 9.87 -17.21 -4.26
N GLY A 162 8.56 -17.50 -4.20
CA GLY A 162 7.79 -18.01 -5.34
C GLY A 162 7.76 -17.03 -6.51
N LEU A 163 7.63 -15.73 -6.24
CA LEU A 163 7.69 -14.69 -7.27
C LEU A 163 9.05 -14.71 -8.01
N GLU A 164 10.15 -14.75 -7.26
CA GLU A 164 11.51 -14.79 -7.82
C GLU A 164 11.79 -16.09 -8.59
N ASP A 165 11.35 -17.23 -8.05
CA ASP A 165 11.56 -18.55 -8.65
C ASP A 165 10.78 -18.74 -9.95
N SER A 166 9.53 -18.28 -10.00
CA SER A 166 8.75 -18.34 -11.24
C SER A 166 9.35 -17.46 -12.31
N TYR A 167 9.77 -16.23 -11.98
CA TYR A 167 10.36 -15.33 -12.96
C TYR A 167 11.69 -15.87 -13.52
N ASN A 168 12.48 -16.54 -12.67
CA ASN A 168 13.74 -17.18 -13.08
C ASN A 168 13.54 -18.57 -13.72
N GLY A 169 12.32 -19.08 -13.80
CA GLY A 169 12.03 -20.41 -14.35
C GLY A 169 12.54 -21.59 -13.51
N HIS A 170 12.79 -21.38 -12.21
CA HIS A 170 13.37 -22.37 -11.29
C HIS A 170 12.41 -22.68 -10.13
N LEU A 171 11.42 -23.54 -10.37
CA LEU A 171 10.38 -23.86 -9.39
C LEU A 171 10.85 -24.90 -8.37
N ASP A 172 11.51 -24.47 -7.29
CA ASP A 172 11.96 -25.34 -6.21
C ASP A 172 11.42 -24.88 -4.85
N PHE A 173 10.36 -25.56 -4.38
CA PHE A 173 9.71 -25.20 -3.12
C PHE A 173 10.67 -25.43 -1.92
N PRO A 174 11.02 -24.38 -1.15
CA PRO A 174 11.96 -24.51 -0.06
C PRO A 174 11.34 -25.26 1.13
N ARG A 175 11.95 -26.39 1.50
CA ARG A 175 11.49 -27.24 2.62
C ARG A 175 11.99 -26.74 3.97
N ASP A 176 13.27 -26.39 4.03
CA ASP A 176 13.95 -26.04 5.28
C ASP A 176 14.12 -24.52 5.40
N ARG A 177 15.05 -23.94 4.62
CA ARG A 177 15.42 -22.52 4.68
C ARG A 177 14.91 -21.76 3.47
N ILE A 178 14.47 -20.52 3.68
CA ILE A 178 14.13 -19.60 2.60
C ILE A 178 15.38 -18.80 2.26
N THR A 179 15.90 -19.01 1.06
CA THR A 179 17.03 -18.23 0.53
C THR A 179 16.49 -17.19 -0.46
N LEU A 180 16.66 -15.92 -0.14
CA LEU A 180 16.34 -14.79 -1.02
C LEU A 180 17.63 -14.07 -1.43
N ALA A 181 17.71 -13.66 -2.68
CA ALA A 181 18.80 -12.81 -3.13
C ALA A 181 18.61 -11.38 -2.55
N PRO A 182 19.58 -10.82 -1.80
CA PRO A 182 19.43 -9.48 -1.21
C PRO A 182 19.16 -8.39 -2.24
N PHE A 183 19.75 -8.53 -3.43
CA PHE A 183 19.55 -7.64 -4.58
C PHE A 183 18.74 -8.27 -5.72
N GLY A 184 17.93 -9.27 -5.40
CA GLY A 184 16.89 -9.79 -6.29
C GLY A 184 15.59 -9.02 -6.12
N PHE A 185 14.46 -9.71 -6.16
CA PHE A 185 13.14 -9.07 -6.00
C PHE A 185 12.85 -8.54 -4.61
N LEU A 186 13.72 -8.82 -3.62
CA LEU A 186 13.68 -8.11 -2.36
C LEU A 186 13.76 -6.59 -2.58
N LEU A 187 14.60 -6.09 -3.51
CA LEU A 187 14.71 -4.64 -3.78
C LEU A 187 13.39 -3.98 -4.18
N LEU A 188 12.52 -4.69 -4.91
CA LEU A 188 11.18 -4.19 -5.27
C LEU A 188 10.25 -4.07 -4.05
N GLN A 189 10.57 -4.76 -2.95
CA GLN A 189 9.83 -4.65 -1.68
C GLN A 189 10.40 -3.54 -0.78
N LEU A 190 11.67 -3.18 -0.97
CA LEU A 190 12.36 -2.23 -0.10
C LEU A 190 12.17 -0.77 -0.51
N GLY A 191 11.25 -0.45 -1.43
CA GLY A 191 11.09 0.91 -1.99
C GLY A 191 11.13 2.01 -0.93
N GLY A 192 10.27 1.92 0.10
CA GLY A 192 10.26 2.88 1.21
C GLY A 192 11.32 2.61 2.29
N ASP A 193 11.65 1.36 2.60
CA ASP A 193 12.70 1.03 3.58
C ASP A 193 14.08 1.57 3.16
N LEU A 194 14.37 1.62 1.85
CA LEU A 194 15.61 2.14 1.31
C LEU A 194 15.80 3.64 1.60
N GLU A 195 14.73 4.43 1.73
CA GLU A 195 14.84 5.86 2.01
C GLU A 195 15.59 6.14 3.33
N ASP A 196 15.31 5.35 4.36
CA ASP A 196 15.96 5.44 5.67
C ASP A 196 17.30 4.68 5.68
N LEU A 197 17.37 3.48 5.05
CA LEU A 197 18.60 2.68 5.00
C LEU A 197 19.73 3.39 4.25
N GLU A 198 19.44 4.08 3.16
CA GLU A 198 20.42 4.89 2.43
C GLU A 198 21.05 5.96 3.32
N SER A 199 20.21 6.66 4.09
CA SER A 199 20.66 7.69 5.03
C SER A 199 21.50 7.10 6.16
N ALA A 200 21.04 6.01 6.76
CA ALA A 200 21.71 5.35 7.88
C ALA A 200 23.05 4.69 7.48
N LEU A 201 23.16 4.21 6.25
CA LEU A 201 24.38 3.59 5.72
C LEU A 201 25.29 4.60 4.98
N ASN A 202 25.00 5.90 5.10
CA ASN A 202 25.77 7.01 4.53
C ASN A 202 25.95 6.93 3.01
N ARG A 203 24.86 6.70 2.27
CA ARG A 203 24.88 6.79 0.80
C ARG A 203 25.18 8.23 0.38
N SER A 204 26.07 8.41 -0.59
CA SER A 204 26.46 9.75 -1.10
C SER A 204 25.32 10.51 -1.77
N SER A 205 24.47 9.79 -2.50
CA SER A 205 23.36 10.36 -3.28
C SER A 205 22.08 9.57 -2.97
N PRO A 206 21.42 9.82 -1.83
CA PRO A 206 20.18 9.16 -1.47
C PRO A 206 19.04 9.54 -2.43
N GLN A 207 18.11 8.61 -2.65
CA GLN A 207 16.90 8.79 -3.45
C GLN A 207 15.95 9.79 -2.78
N ARG A 208 15.73 9.64 -1.47
CA ARG A 208 14.96 10.60 -0.68
C ARG A 208 15.79 11.87 -0.47
N VAL A 209 15.25 13.00 -0.90
CA VAL A 209 15.85 14.32 -0.66
C VAL A 209 15.21 15.03 0.52
N LEU A 210 15.93 15.98 1.13
CA LEU A 210 15.39 16.76 2.24
C LEU A 210 14.08 17.45 1.85
N GLY A 211 13.06 17.22 2.67
CA GLY A 211 11.71 17.75 2.49
C GLY A 211 10.92 17.01 1.41
N SER A 212 11.41 15.92 0.81
CA SER A 212 10.57 15.19 -0.14
C SER A 212 9.33 14.71 0.61
N GLY A 213 8.15 15.11 0.13
CA GLY A 213 6.92 14.45 0.51
C GLY A 213 6.90 13.04 -0.06
N SER A 214 6.09 12.20 0.57
CA SER A 214 5.72 10.86 0.11
C SER A 214 4.25 10.66 0.52
N CYS A 215 3.36 11.19 -0.30
CA CYS A 215 1.91 11.04 -0.25
C CYS A 215 1.11 12.07 0.57
N SER A 216 -0.17 12.18 0.23
CA SER A 216 -1.20 12.93 0.95
C SER A 216 -2.40 12.01 1.23
N ALA A 217 -3.02 12.11 2.41
CA ALA A 217 -4.20 11.32 2.76
C ALA A 217 -5.31 12.17 3.40
N LEU A 218 -6.56 11.76 3.18
CA LEU A 218 -7.73 12.37 3.82
C LEU A 218 -8.77 11.31 4.21
N VAL A 219 -9.05 11.23 5.51
CA VAL A 219 -10.21 10.54 6.07
C VAL A 219 -11.28 11.58 6.32
N LYS A 220 -12.42 11.51 5.62
CA LYS A 220 -13.47 12.54 5.65
C LYS A 220 -14.80 11.97 6.12
N LEU A 221 -15.30 12.52 7.22
CA LEU A 221 -16.66 12.27 7.68
C LEU A 221 -17.61 13.22 6.95
N LEU A 222 -18.55 12.69 6.18
CA LEU A 222 -19.49 13.50 5.40
C LEU A 222 -20.54 14.17 6.30
N PRO A 223 -21.16 15.29 5.86
CA PRO A 223 -22.20 15.96 6.64
C PRO A 223 -23.34 15.01 7.05
N GLY A 224 -23.77 15.10 8.31
CA GLY A 224 -24.76 14.18 8.90
C GLY A 224 -24.22 12.77 9.15
N HIS A 225 -22.90 12.57 9.07
CA HIS A 225 -22.22 11.28 9.23
C HIS A 225 -22.75 10.20 8.28
N ARG A 226 -23.26 10.61 7.11
CA ARG A 226 -23.91 9.71 6.14
C ARG A 226 -22.95 8.71 5.51
N ASP A 227 -21.66 9.04 5.49
CA ASP A 227 -20.60 8.18 4.97
C ASP A 227 -19.25 8.62 5.58
N LEU A 228 -18.28 7.73 5.49
CA LEU A 228 -16.89 7.96 5.83
C LEU A 228 -16.07 7.64 4.57
N LEU A 229 -15.43 8.65 4.01
CA LEU A 229 -14.57 8.49 2.83
C LEU A 229 -13.11 8.40 3.28
N VAL A 230 -12.34 7.52 2.67
CA VAL A 230 -10.91 7.36 2.95
C VAL A 230 -10.17 7.42 1.63
N ALA A 231 -9.29 8.41 1.48
CA ALA A 231 -8.57 8.66 0.25
C ALA A 231 -7.06 8.87 0.45
N HIS A 232 -6.29 8.48 -0.55
CA HIS A 232 -4.83 8.49 -0.56
C HIS A 232 -4.30 8.86 -1.96
N ASP A 233 -3.34 9.78 -2.04
CA ASP A 233 -2.64 10.23 -3.26
C ASP A 233 -1.14 9.99 -3.07
N THR A 234 -0.59 9.02 -3.80
CA THR A 234 0.82 8.60 -3.63
C THR A 234 1.75 9.60 -4.27
N TRP A 235 2.82 10.02 -3.56
CA TRP A 235 3.89 10.81 -4.18
C TRP A 235 5.15 9.99 -4.34
N THR A 236 5.65 9.85 -5.56
CA THR A 236 6.92 9.19 -5.83
C THR A 236 7.46 9.60 -7.20
N SER A 237 8.57 8.99 -7.62
CA SER A 237 9.14 9.16 -8.96
C SER A 237 8.16 8.70 -10.04
N TYR A 238 8.08 9.49 -11.11
CA TYR A 238 7.26 9.15 -12.29
C TYR A 238 7.71 7.84 -12.96
N GLN A 239 8.94 7.38 -12.75
CA GLN A 239 9.41 6.08 -13.26
C GLN A 239 8.71 4.88 -12.62
N ALA A 240 8.01 5.07 -11.50
CA ALA A 240 7.25 4.01 -10.82
C ALA A 240 5.83 3.82 -11.37
N MET A 241 5.37 4.62 -12.34
CA MET A 241 3.96 4.64 -12.79
C MET A 241 3.47 3.41 -13.60
N LEU A 242 4.16 2.26 -13.56
CA LEU A 242 3.54 0.99 -13.92
C LEU A 242 2.74 0.49 -12.73
N ARG A 243 1.41 0.53 -12.84
CA ARG A 243 0.52 0.33 -11.68
C ARG A 243 -0.37 -0.89 -11.82
N ILE A 244 -0.53 -1.62 -10.72
CA ILE A 244 -1.42 -2.78 -10.62
C ILE A 244 -2.29 -2.62 -9.38
N ILE A 245 -3.63 -2.63 -9.53
CA ILE A 245 -4.54 -2.86 -8.40
C ILE A 245 -4.62 -4.37 -8.20
N LYS A 246 -4.27 -4.84 -7.00
CA LYS A 246 -4.17 -6.26 -6.67
C LYS A 246 -5.30 -6.65 -5.74
N LYS A 247 -5.91 -7.80 -6.03
CA LYS A 247 -6.81 -8.52 -5.13
C LYS A 247 -6.20 -9.86 -4.79
N TYR A 248 -5.90 -10.06 -3.52
CA TYR A 248 -5.45 -11.34 -2.99
C TYR A 248 -6.57 -11.99 -2.20
N THR A 249 -6.85 -13.27 -2.48
CA THR A 249 -7.73 -14.14 -1.70
C THR A 249 -6.91 -15.32 -1.17
N LEU A 250 -6.40 -15.15 0.04
CA LEU A 250 -5.42 -16.01 0.68
C LEU A 250 -6.00 -16.55 2.00
N PRO A 251 -6.69 -17.71 1.99
CA PRO A 251 -7.26 -18.33 3.19
C PRO A 251 -6.18 -18.99 4.07
N PHE A 252 -5.14 -18.23 4.43
CA PHE A 252 -4.10 -18.67 5.35
C PHE A 252 -4.64 -18.80 6.77
N ARG A 253 -4.04 -19.67 7.56
CA ARG A 253 -4.30 -19.77 9.01
C ARG A 253 -3.44 -18.78 9.77
N ALA A 254 -3.89 -18.42 10.96
CA ALA A 254 -3.15 -17.51 11.86
C ALA A 254 -1.79 -18.10 12.24
N SER A 255 -1.72 -19.40 12.51
CA SER A 255 -0.50 -20.14 12.84
C SER A 255 -0.39 -21.46 12.07
N ALA A 256 0.83 -22.01 11.99
CA ALA A 256 1.06 -23.36 11.48
C ALA A 256 0.23 -24.39 12.28
N GLY A 257 -0.52 -25.24 11.58
CA GLY A 257 -1.40 -26.26 12.20
C GLY A 257 -2.64 -25.71 12.91
N GLY A 258 -2.84 -24.38 12.94
CA GLY A 258 -4.02 -23.75 13.52
C GLY A 258 -5.30 -24.03 12.72
N LYS A 259 -6.46 -23.79 13.35
CA LYS A 259 -7.76 -23.90 12.68
C LYS A 259 -8.35 -22.54 12.28
N SER A 260 -7.88 -21.46 12.90
CA SER A 260 -8.38 -20.11 12.69
C SER A 260 -7.76 -19.49 11.44
N GLN A 261 -8.59 -19.06 10.50
CA GLN A 261 -8.16 -18.25 9.35
C GLN A 261 -7.78 -16.84 9.79
N ILE A 262 -6.82 -16.24 9.09
CA ILE A 262 -6.46 -14.84 9.29
C ILE A 262 -7.66 -13.90 8.97
N PRO A 263 -7.88 -12.83 9.75
CA PRO A 263 -8.94 -11.86 9.45
C PRO A 263 -8.80 -11.19 8.08
N GLY A 264 -7.58 -10.83 7.69
CA GLY A 264 -7.25 -10.18 6.42
C GLY A 264 -7.00 -11.16 5.27
N SER A 265 -7.82 -12.21 5.14
CA SER A 265 -7.68 -13.21 4.08
C SER A 265 -8.00 -12.68 2.68
N VAL A 266 -8.80 -11.62 2.55
CA VAL A 266 -8.99 -10.90 1.29
C VAL A 266 -8.43 -9.50 1.44
N GLN A 267 -7.63 -9.07 0.47
CA GLN A 267 -6.98 -7.76 0.48
C GLN A 267 -7.07 -7.17 -0.93
N VAL A 268 -7.55 -5.93 -1.04
CA VAL A 268 -7.49 -5.13 -2.27
C VAL A 268 -6.63 -3.90 -2.02
N PHE A 269 -5.63 -3.69 -2.85
CA PHE A 269 -4.67 -2.61 -2.66
C PHE A 269 -4.05 -2.14 -3.98
N SER A 270 -3.66 -0.87 -4.04
CA SER A 270 -2.87 -0.32 -5.15
C SER A 270 -1.41 -0.73 -4.99
N SER A 271 -0.74 -1.10 -6.08
CA SER A 271 0.59 -1.71 -6.03
C SER A 271 1.32 -1.55 -7.37
N TYR A 272 2.44 -2.28 -7.50
CA TYR A 272 3.40 -2.24 -8.58
C TYR A 272 3.75 -3.67 -9.06
N PRO A 273 4.23 -3.84 -10.31
CA PRO A 273 4.68 -5.14 -10.80
C PRO A 273 5.81 -5.72 -9.95
N GLY A 274 5.63 -6.94 -9.46
CA GLY A 274 6.64 -7.65 -8.67
C GLY A 274 6.73 -7.22 -7.20
N THR A 275 5.91 -6.28 -6.75
CA THR A 275 5.83 -5.87 -5.34
C THR A 275 4.64 -6.51 -4.66
N ILE A 276 4.85 -7.40 -3.69
CA ILE A 276 3.77 -8.21 -3.09
C ILE A 276 2.99 -7.48 -1.97
N PHE A 277 3.20 -6.17 -1.85
CA PHE A 277 2.48 -5.24 -0.97
C PHE A 277 2.25 -3.90 -1.71
N SER A 278 1.75 -2.86 -1.05
CA SER A 278 1.26 -1.66 -1.71
C SER A 278 2.39 -0.68 -2.06
N VAL A 279 3.28 -0.34 -1.11
CA VAL A 279 4.26 0.77 -1.17
C VAL A 279 3.61 2.15 -1.24
N ASP A 280 2.30 2.25 -1.41
CA ASP A 280 1.65 3.55 -1.50
C ASP A 280 1.58 4.27 -0.13
N ASP A 281 1.02 3.71 0.94
CA ASP A 281 0.22 2.47 1.04
C ASP A 281 -1.30 2.73 1.09
N PHE A 282 -2.11 1.85 0.46
CA PHE A 282 -3.59 1.86 0.59
C PHE A 282 -4.19 0.44 0.47
N TYR A 283 -4.89 -0.01 1.51
CA TYR A 283 -5.46 -1.35 1.60
C TYR A 283 -6.94 -1.34 2.03
N ILE A 284 -7.73 -2.22 1.44
CA ILE A 284 -9.06 -2.63 1.91
C ILE A 284 -9.00 -4.10 2.29
N LEU A 285 -9.32 -4.42 3.55
CA LEU A 285 -9.11 -5.75 4.14
C LEU A 285 -10.44 -6.42 4.50
N SER A 286 -10.52 -7.75 4.38
CA SER A 286 -11.72 -8.53 4.76
C SER A 286 -12.08 -8.47 6.24
N SER A 287 -11.17 -7.98 7.08
CA SER A 287 -11.45 -7.68 8.48
C SER A 287 -12.35 -6.46 8.67
N GLY A 288 -12.67 -5.70 7.61
CA GLY A 288 -13.41 -4.43 7.66
C GLY A 288 -12.49 -3.21 7.88
N LEU A 289 -11.18 -3.43 7.87
CA LEU A 289 -10.18 -2.38 8.02
C LEU A 289 -9.79 -1.77 6.67
N VAL A 290 -9.55 -0.46 6.67
CA VAL A 290 -8.82 0.25 5.63
C VAL A 290 -7.56 0.82 6.25
N ALA A 291 -6.40 0.42 5.73
CA ALA A 291 -5.09 0.85 6.23
C ALA A 291 -4.37 1.65 5.14
N LEU A 292 -3.84 2.81 5.51
CA LEU A 292 -3.12 3.72 4.63
C LEU A 292 -2.09 4.53 5.43
N GLU A 293 -1.07 5.07 4.77
CA GLU A 293 -0.05 5.88 5.43
C GLU A 293 0.39 7.11 4.63
N THR A 294 1.14 8.00 5.27
CA THR A 294 2.06 8.90 4.56
C THR A 294 3.41 8.92 5.28
N THR A 295 4.51 8.98 4.53
CA THR A 295 5.86 8.83 5.11
C THR A 295 6.29 10.09 5.85
N ILE A 296 6.64 9.97 7.13
CA ILE A 296 7.15 11.08 7.95
C ILE A 296 8.70 11.12 7.94
N GLY A 297 9.34 9.98 7.68
CA GLY A 297 10.79 9.82 7.67
C GLY A 297 11.46 10.13 9.01
N ASN A 298 12.77 10.30 8.98
CA ASN A 298 13.55 10.78 10.12
C ASN A 298 14.64 11.76 9.66
N ASN A 299 14.75 12.90 10.33
CA ASN A 299 15.77 13.92 10.08
C ASN A 299 16.81 14.00 11.21
N ASN A 300 16.70 13.16 12.23
CA ASN A 300 17.64 13.10 13.35
C ASN A 300 18.63 11.93 13.16
N PRO A 301 19.88 12.21 12.73
CA PRO A 301 20.86 11.15 12.48
C PRO A 301 21.26 10.37 13.73
N ALA A 302 21.04 10.91 14.93
CA ALA A 302 21.34 10.21 16.18
C ALA A 302 20.43 8.99 16.42
N LEU A 303 19.30 8.90 15.70
CA LEU A 303 18.38 7.77 15.78
C LEU A 303 18.78 6.59 14.89
N TRP A 304 19.68 6.78 13.92
CA TRP A 304 20.12 5.68 13.03
C TRP A 304 20.83 4.54 13.77
N LYS A 305 21.32 4.79 14.99
CA LYS A 305 21.86 3.74 15.89
C LYS A 305 20.84 2.66 16.27
N TYR A 306 19.54 2.90 16.07
CA TYR A 306 18.47 1.93 16.35
C TYR A 306 18.19 0.99 15.17
N LEU A 307 18.79 1.23 13.99
CA LEU A 307 18.71 0.30 12.86
C LEU A 307 19.68 -0.86 13.10
N ASP A 308 19.19 -1.89 13.77
CA ASP A 308 19.90 -3.16 13.94
C ASP A 308 19.29 -4.19 12.99
N PRO A 309 20.06 -4.82 12.08
CA PRO A 309 19.55 -5.92 11.26
C PRO A 309 19.08 -7.11 12.10
N ARG A 310 19.54 -7.24 13.36
CA ARG A 310 19.06 -8.23 14.33
C ARG A 310 18.10 -7.57 15.31
N GLY A 311 16.93 -8.17 15.49
CA GLY A 311 15.91 -7.61 16.39
C GLY A 311 14.88 -6.73 15.67
N SER A 312 14.99 -6.57 14.35
CA SER A 312 14.06 -5.80 13.54
C SER A 312 13.49 -6.59 12.36
N VAL A 313 12.26 -6.26 11.99
CA VAL A 313 11.61 -6.73 10.76
C VAL A 313 11.35 -5.49 9.90
N LEU A 314 11.78 -5.51 8.64
CA LEU A 314 11.58 -4.39 7.70
C LEU A 314 10.08 -4.08 7.54
N GLU A 315 9.78 -2.83 7.21
CA GLU A 315 8.42 -2.29 7.32
C GLU A 315 7.42 -3.05 6.45
N TRP A 316 7.80 -3.35 5.21
CA TRP A 316 6.92 -4.06 4.27
C TRP A 316 6.41 -5.41 4.81
N LEU A 317 7.24 -6.13 5.57
CA LEU A 317 6.84 -7.38 6.23
C LEU A 317 5.91 -7.12 7.41
N ARG A 318 6.21 -6.11 8.23
CA ARG A 318 5.36 -5.75 9.39
C ARG A 318 3.98 -5.30 8.93
N ASN A 319 3.92 -4.52 7.85
CA ASN A 319 2.70 -4.10 7.17
C ASN A 319 1.87 -5.33 6.72
N ILE A 320 2.45 -6.25 5.94
CA ILE A 320 1.76 -7.49 5.52
C ILE A 320 1.23 -8.29 6.73
N VAL A 321 2.05 -8.47 7.77
CA VAL A 321 1.67 -9.27 8.95
C VAL A 321 0.53 -8.61 9.72
N ALA A 322 0.57 -7.29 9.90
CA ALA A 322 -0.49 -6.52 10.55
C ALA A 322 -1.81 -6.59 9.76
N ASN A 323 -1.76 -6.40 8.44
CA ASN A 323 -2.93 -6.50 7.56
C ASN A 323 -3.57 -7.89 7.60
N ARG A 324 -2.77 -8.95 7.73
CA ARG A 324 -3.28 -10.33 7.83
C ARG A 324 -3.95 -10.57 9.17
N LEU A 325 -3.31 -10.21 10.28
CA LEU A 325 -3.72 -10.66 11.62
C LEU A 325 -4.77 -9.79 12.32
N ALA A 326 -4.88 -8.50 11.97
CA ALA A 326 -5.67 -7.55 12.76
C ALA A 326 -7.18 -7.61 12.50
N ARG A 327 -7.97 -7.50 13.56
CA ARG A 327 -9.44 -7.34 13.51
C ARG A 327 -9.90 -5.92 13.83
N SER A 328 -9.03 -5.10 14.41
CA SER A 328 -9.30 -3.72 14.81
C SER A 328 -8.04 -2.86 14.64
N GLY A 329 -8.21 -1.53 14.65
CA GLY A 329 -7.08 -0.59 14.60
C GLY A 329 -6.04 -0.79 15.72
N PRO A 330 -6.44 -0.95 17.00
CA PRO A 330 -5.49 -1.22 18.09
C PRO A 330 -4.73 -2.54 17.94
N GLU A 331 -5.38 -3.60 17.43
CA GLU A 331 -4.70 -4.87 17.14
C GLU A 331 -3.69 -4.71 16.00
N TRP A 332 -4.06 -3.98 14.93
CA TRP A 332 -3.16 -3.67 13.82
C TRP A 332 -1.90 -2.98 14.31
N ALA A 333 -2.07 -1.92 15.11
CA ALA A 333 -0.96 -1.18 15.72
C ALA A 333 -0.11 -2.05 16.65
N ALA A 334 -0.73 -2.95 17.42
CA ALA A 334 -0.02 -3.85 18.33
C ALA A 334 0.84 -4.87 17.59
N VAL A 335 0.40 -5.36 16.42
CA VAL A 335 1.17 -6.26 15.56
C VAL A 335 2.27 -5.49 14.82
N PHE A 336 1.95 -4.36 14.20
CA PHE A 336 2.88 -3.58 13.37
C PHE A 336 4.10 -3.06 14.13
N ARG A 337 3.93 -2.63 15.39
CA ARG A 337 5.02 -2.07 16.21
C ARG A 337 6.08 -3.08 16.65
N ARG A 338 5.82 -4.38 16.49
CA ARG A 338 6.75 -5.43 16.91
C ARG A 338 7.99 -5.40 16.02
N PHE A 339 9.16 -5.50 16.64
CA PHE A 339 10.44 -5.50 15.92
C PHE A 339 10.59 -4.29 14.97
N ASN A 340 10.17 -3.10 15.43
CA ASN A 340 10.30 -1.85 14.68
C ASN A 340 11.73 -1.70 14.12
N SER A 341 11.84 -1.57 12.81
CA SER A 341 13.10 -1.39 12.09
C SER A 341 13.63 0.04 12.09
N GLY A 342 12.76 1.04 12.31
CA GLY A 342 13.12 2.43 12.08
C GLY A 342 13.34 2.76 10.59
N THR A 343 12.80 1.94 9.70
CA THR A 343 12.85 2.12 8.25
C THR A 343 11.43 2.22 7.71
N TYR A 344 11.27 2.95 6.61
CA TYR A 344 10.00 3.40 6.08
C TYR A 344 9.11 4.03 7.16
N ASN A 345 9.62 5.12 7.73
CA ASN A 345 9.02 5.74 8.91
C ASN A 345 7.74 6.51 8.52
N ASN A 346 6.58 5.98 8.93
CA ASN A 346 5.27 6.39 8.41
C ASN A 346 4.31 6.86 9.52
N GLN A 347 3.34 7.71 9.16
CA GLN A 347 2.09 7.89 9.89
C GLN A 347 1.03 6.98 9.28
N TRP A 348 0.71 5.89 9.96
CA TRP A 348 -0.35 4.96 9.61
C TRP A 348 -1.70 5.42 10.15
N MET A 349 -2.72 5.35 9.32
CA MET A 349 -4.12 5.52 9.65
C MET A 349 -4.82 4.17 9.42
N VAL A 350 -5.47 3.65 10.45
CA VAL A 350 -6.25 2.41 10.36
C VAL A 350 -7.70 2.73 10.68
N VAL A 351 -8.53 2.71 9.64
CA VAL A 351 -9.96 2.99 9.72
C VAL A 351 -10.72 1.68 9.86
N ASP A 352 -11.46 1.51 10.95
CA ASP A 352 -12.29 0.33 11.19
C ASP A 352 -13.75 0.62 10.82
N TYR A 353 -14.19 0.12 9.66
CA TYR A 353 -15.57 0.31 9.21
C TYR A 353 -16.59 -0.52 10.01
N ASN A 354 -16.15 -1.51 10.79
CA ASN A 354 -17.06 -2.21 11.71
C ASN A 354 -17.48 -1.31 12.89
N ALA A 355 -16.63 -0.34 13.25
CA ALA A 355 -16.91 0.65 14.28
C ALA A 355 -17.70 1.86 13.74
N PHE A 356 -17.83 2.01 12.42
CA PHE A 356 -18.57 3.09 11.80
C PHE A 356 -20.03 2.70 11.52
N THR A 357 -20.97 3.58 11.86
CA THR A 357 -22.40 3.41 11.53
C THR A 357 -22.92 4.68 10.86
N PRO A 358 -23.34 4.63 9.58
CA PRO A 358 -23.90 5.77 8.88
C PRO A 358 -25.05 6.45 9.65
N GLY A 359 -25.01 7.78 9.73
CA GLY A 359 -26.01 8.61 10.38
C GLY A 359 -25.91 8.68 11.91
N ARG A 360 -25.01 7.91 12.54
CA ARG A 360 -24.86 7.92 14.00
C ARG A 360 -24.06 9.14 14.46
N ALA A 361 -24.67 9.96 15.31
CA ALA A 361 -24.05 11.20 15.81
C ALA A 361 -22.87 10.94 16.77
N SER A 362 -23.01 9.96 17.68
CA SER A 362 -21.98 9.67 18.69
C SER A 362 -20.90 8.74 18.14
N PRO A 363 -19.60 9.08 18.32
CA PRO A 363 -18.50 8.21 17.93
C PRO A 363 -18.53 6.90 18.72
N ALA A 364 -18.43 5.76 18.05
CA ALA A 364 -17.96 4.54 18.70
C ALA A 364 -16.44 4.58 18.73
N SER A 365 -15.80 4.29 19.87
CA SER A 365 -14.34 4.18 19.94
C SER A 365 -13.80 3.19 18.90
N GLY A 366 -12.62 3.46 18.35
CA GLY A 366 -11.92 2.56 17.44
C GLY A 366 -12.18 2.79 15.95
N VAL A 367 -12.94 3.81 15.54
CA VAL A 367 -13.15 4.12 14.11
C VAL A 367 -11.84 4.51 13.44
N LEU A 368 -10.98 5.29 14.09
CA LEU A 368 -9.68 5.70 13.54
C LEU A 368 -8.57 5.47 14.59
N THR A 369 -7.65 4.57 14.29
CA THR A 369 -6.39 4.44 15.02
C THR A 369 -5.26 5.05 14.21
N VAL A 370 -4.45 5.91 14.84
CA VAL A 370 -3.26 6.51 14.23
C VAL A 370 -2.01 5.96 14.92
N LEU A 371 -1.03 5.55 14.12
CA LEU A 371 0.28 5.08 14.56
C LEU A 371 1.36 5.88 13.85
N GLU A 372 2.38 6.32 14.56
CA GLU A 372 3.58 6.93 13.97
C GLU A 372 4.83 6.19 14.41
N GLN A 373 5.75 5.96 13.47
CA GLN A 373 6.99 5.25 13.69
C GLN A 373 8.19 6.11 13.28
N ILE A 374 9.22 6.11 14.13
CA ILE A 374 10.59 6.53 13.80
C ILE A 374 11.57 5.49 14.39
N PRO A 375 12.90 5.57 14.12
CA PRO A 375 13.83 4.62 14.71
C PRO A 375 13.82 4.65 16.25
N GLY A 376 13.49 3.51 16.85
CA GLY A 376 13.46 3.32 18.30
C GLY A 376 12.18 3.81 19.00
N LEU A 377 11.21 4.39 18.30
CA LEU A 377 9.99 4.93 18.90
C LEU A 377 8.76 4.69 18.01
N VAL A 378 7.67 4.23 18.64
CA VAL A 378 6.35 4.10 18.01
C VAL A 378 5.30 4.67 18.97
N VAL A 379 4.48 5.61 18.49
CA VAL A 379 3.37 6.19 19.24
C VAL A 379 2.06 5.80 18.58
N VAL A 380 1.05 5.45 19.38
CA VAL A 380 -0.26 4.97 18.91
C VAL A 380 -1.36 5.66 19.71
N ALA A 381 -2.41 6.14 19.03
CA ALA A 381 -3.60 6.65 19.68
C ALA A 381 -4.88 6.40 18.85
N ASP A 382 -6.00 6.28 19.54
CA ASP A 382 -7.33 6.37 18.92
C ASP A 382 -7.65 7.86 18.68
N GLN A 383 -7.89 8.22 17.42
CA GLN A 383 -8.19 9.59 16.98
C GLN A 383 -9.65 9.74 16.56
N THR A 384 -10.52 8.81 16.97
CA THR A 384 -11.94 8.84 16.60
C THR A 384 -12.63 10.10 17.11
N GLU A 385 -12.36 10.50 18.35
CA GLU A 385 -13.01 11.67 18.94
C GLU A 385 -12.67 12.95 18.16
N LEU A 386 -11.38 13.13 17.82
CA LEU A 386 -10.93 14.24 16.99
C LEU A 386 -11.53 14.21 15.58
N LEU A 387 -11.57 13.03 14.93
CA LEU A 387 -12.19 12.85 13.62
C LEU A 387 -13.65 13.33 13.61
N TYR A 388 -14.44 12.97 14.62
CA TYR A 388 -15.85 13.39 14.71
C TYR A 388 -15.99 14.87 15.08
N GLN A 389 -15.10 15.42 15.92
CA GLN A 389 -15.14 16.83 16.31
C GLN A 389 -14.86 17.77 15.13
N GLN A 390 -13.84 17.47 14.31
CA GLN A 390 -13.46 18.34 13.18
C GLN A 390 -14.04 17.89 11.83
N GLY A 391 -14.54 16.66 11.75
CA GLY A 391 -15.15 16.07 10.55
C GLY A 391 -14.15 15.55 9.51
N TYR A 392 -12.86 15.48 9.82
CA TYR A 392 -11.83 14.91 8.95
C TYR A 392 -10.55 14.53 9.72
N TRP A 393 -9.63 13.81 9.08
CA TRP A 393 -8.23 13.64 9.47
C TRP A 393 -7.37 13.74 8.19
N ALA A 394 -6.35 14.60 8.19
CA ALA A 394 -5.47 14.79 7.04
C ALA A 394 -4.04 14.37 7.40
N SER A 395 -3.34 13.80 6.42
CA SER A 395 -1.95 13.37 6.55
C SER A 395 -1.11 13.84 5.36
N TYR A 396 0.12 14.29 5.62
CA TYR A 396 0.93 15.07 4.66
C TYR A 396 2.42 15.10 5.05
N ASN A 397 2.99 13.95 5.43
CA ASN A 397 4.44 13.78 5.68
C ASN A 397 5.04 14.53 6.88
N VAL A 398 4.22 15.11 7.75
CA VAL A 398 4.67 15.73 8.99
C VAL A 398 4.00 14.99 10.15
N PRO A 399 4.77 14.50 11.14
CA PRO A 399 4.20 13.76 12.26
C PRO A 399 3.29 14.65 13.11
N TYR A 400 2.16 14.08 13.51
CA TYR A 400 1.15 14.66 14.38
C TYR A 400 1.56 14.60 15.85
N PHE A 401 2.10 13.46 16.31
CA PHE A 401 2.44 13.32 17.72
C PHE A 401 3.69 14.16 18.03
N GLU A 402 3.56 15.08 18.98
CA GLU A 402 4.63 16.01 19.35
C GLU A 402 5.92 15.27 19.73
N GLU A 403 5.82 14.11 20.39
CA GLU A 403 6.97 13.28 20.75
C GLU A 403 7.74 12.81 19.51
N ILE A 404 7.04 12.34 18.48
CA ILE A 404 7.63 11.91 17.21
C ILE A 404 8.19 13.12 16.46
N PHE A 405 7.44 14.21 16.37
CA PHE A 405 7.86 15.47 15.74
C PHE A 405 9.18 15.99 16.32
N ASN A 406 9.29 16.03 17.65
CA ASN A 406 10.47 16.49 18.34
C ASN A 406 11.66 15.53 18.17
N ALA A 407 11.44 14.23 18.39
CA ALA A 407 12.50 13.22 18.35
C ALA A 407 13.11 13.05 16.95
N SER A 408 12.31 13.19 15.90
CA SER A 408 12.71 13.05 14.49
C SER A 408 13.49 14.25 13.91
N GLY A 409 13.71 15.32 14.70
CA GLY A 409 14.51 16.47 14.28
C GLY A 409 13.73 17.56 13.54
N ASN A 410 12.38 17.50 13.49
CA ASN A 410 11.60 18.51 12.76
C ASN A 410 11.70 19.92 13.36
N LEU A 411 11.92 20.06 14.68
CA LEU A 411 12.14 21.36 15.32
C LEU A 411 13.33 22.14 14.71
N GLU A 412 14.41 21.45 14.33
CA GLU A 412 15.56 22.08 13.70
C GLU A 412 15.25 22.56 12.29
N LEU A 413 14.45 21.78 11.55
CA LEU A 413 13.98 22.16 10.22
C LEU A 413 13.02 23.34 10.28
N VAL A 414 12.13 23.42 11.27
CA VAL A 414 11.28 24.58 11.50
C VAL A 414 12.11 25.84 11.79
N ARG A 415 13.13 25.74 12.66
CA ARG A 415 14.03 26.89 12.92
C ARG A 415 14.76 27.37 11.67
N LYS A 416 15.12 26.45 10.77
CA LYS A 416 15.91 26.74 9.57
C LYS A 416 15.07 27.20 8.38
N TYR A 417 13.92 26.59 8.16
CA TYR A 417 13.12 26.75 6.94
C TYR A 417 11.69 27.25 7.20
N GLY A 418 11.27 27.33 8.46
CA GLY A 418 9.98 27.89 8.86
C GLY A 418 8.80 26.94 8.67
N ASP A 419 7.64 27.54 8.37
CA ASP A 419 6.32 26.89 8.43
C ASP A 419 6.16 25.69 7.48
N TRP A 420 7.01 25.57 6.45
CA TRP A 420 6.99 24.41 5.56
C TRP A 420 7.16 23.08 6.31
N PHE A 421 7.90 23.08 7.43
CA PHE A 421 8.14 21.90 8.26
C PHE A 421 7.27 21.83 9.53
N THR A 422 6.34 22.77 9.72
CA THR A 422 5.41 22.73 10.85
C THR A 422 4.23 21.80 10.53
N TYR A 423 3.68 21.14 11.54
CA TYR A 423 2.52 20.27 11.34
C TYR A 423 1.28 21.04 10.86
N ASP A 424 1.03 22.23 11.39
CA ASP A 424 -0.23 22.95 11.22
C ASP A 424 -0.18 24.07 10.17
N LYS A 425 1.00 24.56 9.77
CA LYS A 425 1.12 25.70 8.85
C LYS A 425 1.81 25.38 7.53
N ASN A 426 2.26 24.14 7.31
CA ASN A 426 2.76 23.76 5.99
C ASN A 426 1.66 23.89 4.92
N PRO A 427 2.03 24.06 3.64
CA PRO A 427 1.07 24.29 2.55
C PRO A 427 -0.10 23.30 2.51
N ARG A 428 0.17 21.99 2.63
CA ARG A 428 -0.87 20.96 2.56
C ARG A 428 -1.81 21.00 3.75
N ALA A 429 -1.29 21.20 4.97
CA ALA A 429 -2.11 21.39 6.16
C ALA A 429 -3.10 22.56 5.99
N GLN A 430 -2.61 23.69 5.45
CA GLN A 430 -3.43 24.87 5.20
C GLN A 430 -4.47 24.63 4.09
N ILE A 431 -4.10 23.96 2.99
CA ILE A 431 -5.02 23.63 1.90
C ILE A 431 -6.11 22.68 2.39
N PHE A 432 -5.77 21.64 3.13
CA PHE A 432 -6.76 20.73 3.73
C PHE A 432 -7.68 21.47 4.70
N ARG A 433 -7.13 22.28 5.61
CA ARG A 433 -7.92 23.08 6.56
C ARG A 433 -8.92 24.00 5.84
N ARG A 434 -8.52 24.62 4.74
CA ARG A 434 -9.37 25.51 3.94
C ARG A 434 -10.44 24.75 3.14
N ASN A 435 -10.09 23.63 2.52
CA ASN A 435 -10.90 23.01 1.46
C ASN A 435 -11.64 21.73 1.88
N GLN A 436 -11.32 21.09 3.00
CA GLN A 436 -11.91 19.80 3.37
C GLN A 436 -13.45 19.82 3.48
N THR A 437 -14.05 20.97 3.81
CA THR A 437 -15.51 21.14 3.88
C THR A 437 -16.18 21.13 2.51
N LEU A 438 -15.41 21.34 1.43
CA LEU A 438 -15.90 21.22 0.06
C LEU A 438 -16.13 19.76 -0.33
N VAL A 439 -15.56 18.79 0.42
CA VAL A 439 -15.78 17.36 0.20
C VAL A 439 -17.11 16.95 0.81
N HIS A 440 -18.09 16.71 -0.06
CA HIS A 440 -19.44 16.27 0.28
C HIS A 440 -19.84 14.95 -0.39
N ASP A 441 -19.00 14.40 -1.25
CA ASP A 441 -19.24 13.15 -1.95
C ASP A 441 -17.93 12.60 -2.52
N LEU A 442 -18.03 11.52 -3.28
CA LEU A 442 -16.90 10.85 -3.90
C LEU A 442 -16.19 11.75 -4.93
N ASP A 443 -16.93 12.48 -5.76
CA ASP A 443 -16.36 13.29 -6.84
C ASP A 443 -15.61 14.52 -6.28
N SER A 444 -16.18 15.17 -5.25
CA SER A 444 -15.52 16.26 -4.54
C SER A 444 -14.29 15.81 -3.75
N MET A 445 -14.28 14.56 -3.22
CA MET A 445 -13.08 13.96 -2.63
C MET A 445 -11.98 13.76 -3.68
N ILE A 446 -12.34 13.16 -4.83
CA ILE A 446 -11.41 12.95 -5.96
C ILE A 446 -10.79 14.28 -6.38
N ARG A 447 -11.62 15.31 -6.59
CA ARG A 447 -11.16 16.65 -6.98
C ARG A 447 -10.18 17.26 -5.98
N LEU A 448 -10.45 17.16 -4.68
CA LEU A 448 -9.54 17.71 -3.67
C LEU A 448 -8.22 16.95 -3.63
N MET A 449 -8.27 15.62 -3.63
CA MET A 449 -7.07 14.78 -3.58
C MET A 449 -6.19 14.92 -4.82
N ARG A 450 -6.78 15.31 -5.97
CA ARG A 450 -6.08 15.59 -7.23
C ARG A 450 -5.66 17.05 -7.41
N SER A 451 -5.96 17.92 -6.44
CA SER A 451 -5.82 19.36 -6.62
C SER A 451 -4.36 19.82 -6.65
N ASN A 452 -4.04 20.62 -7.67
CA ASN A 452 -2.79 21.36 -7.77
C ASN A 452 -2.99 22.61 -8.62
N ASN A 453 -3.29 23.73 -7.97
CA ASN A 453 -3.46 25.04 -8.61
C ASN A 453 -2.31 25.99 -8.23
N TYR A 454 -1.07 25.49 -8.22
CA TYR A 454 0.08 26.18 -7.62
C TYR A 454 0.39 27.57 -8.21
N LEU A 455 -0.01 27.81 -9.47
CA LEU A 455 0.18 29.10 -10.14
C LEU A 455 -0.69 30.20 -9.54
N GLN A 456 -1.88 29.85 -9.05
CA GLN A 456 -2.89 30.81 -8.59
C GLN A 456 -3.13 30.76 -7.07
N ASP A 457 -2.90 29.61 -6.42
CA ASP A 457 -3.14 29.45 -4.99
C ASP A 457 -2.04 30.11 -4.16
N PRO A 458 -2.35 31.13 -3.32
CA PRO A 458 -1.37 31.77 -2.45
C PRO A 458 -0.74 30.81 -1.42
N LEU A 459 -1.44 29.72 -1.07
CA LEU A 459 -0.89 28.69 -0.17
C LEU A 459 0.21 27.86 -0.83
N SER A 460 0.32 27.91 -2.16
CA SER A 460 1.38 27.25 -2.90
C SER A 460 2.65 28.10 -3.02
N TRP A 461 2.66 29.33 -2.50
CA TRP A 461 3.81 30.22 -2.57
C TRP A 461 4.87 29.83 -1.53
N CYS A 462 6.09 29.62 -2.01
CA CYS A 462 7.27 29.31 -1.22
C CYS A 462 8.03 30.58 -0.84
N ARG A 463 8.32 30.75 0.45
CA ARG A 463 9.21 31.81 0.94
C ARG A 463 10.66 31.48 0.55
N GLY A 464 11.33 32.42 -0.11
CA GLY A 464 12.71 32.24 -0.55
C GLY A 464 12.86 31.42 -1.84
N CYS A 465 11.75 31.15 -2.54
CA CYS A 465 11.79 30.65 -3.90
C CYS A 465 11.72 31.81 -4.91
N ASP A 466 12.35 31.62 -6.07
CA ASP A 466 12.17 32.46 -7.25
C ASP A 466 12.03 31.56 -8.50
N PRO A 467 10.84 31.48 -9.13
CA PRO A 467 9.60 32.18 -8.77
C PRO A 467 8.98 31.68 -7.44
N PRO A 468 8.10 32.46 -6.79
CA PRO A 468 7.49 32.08 -5.52
C PRO A 468 6.50 30.91 -5.65
N GLN A 469 5.81 30.76 -6.78
CA GLN A 469 4.88 29.66 -7.03
C GLN A 469 5.64 28.33 -7.09
N ASN A 470 5.23 27.33 -6.31
CA ASN A 470 5.88 26.03 -6.32
C ASN A 470 4.89 24.87 -6.40
N ALA A 471 5.09 24.01 -7.39
CA ALA A 471 4.20 22.90 -7.71
C ALA A 471 4.30 21.71 -6.73
N GLU A 472 5.26 21.71 -5.80
CA GLU A 472 5.31 20.79 -4.65
C GLU A 472 4.27 21.17 -3.58
N ASN A 473 3.91 22.45 -3.48
CA ASN A 473 3.04 22.97 -2.42
C ASN A 473 1.55 22.81 -2.79
N ALA A 474 1.12 21.57 -3.02
CA ALA A 474 -0.25 21.19 -3.40
C ALA A 474 -0.65 19.87 -2.75
N ILE A 475 -1.90 19.42 -2.87
CA ILE A 475 -2.32 18.10 -2.38
C ILE A 475 -1.75 16.97 -3.24
N SER A 476 -1.71 17.17 -4.57
CA SER A 476 -1.08 16.26 -5.53
C SER A 476 0.06 16.98 -6.25
N ALA A 477 1.30 16.80 -5.79
CA ALA A 477 2.45 17.58 -6.27
C ALA A 477 2.74 17.37 -7.77
N ARG A 478 3.35 18.37 -8.40
CA ARG A 478 3.81 18.36 -9.80
C ARG A 478 5.21 18.97 -9.92
N SER A 479 6.19 18.39 -9.23
CA SER A 479 7.56 18.94 -9.20
C SER A 479 8.17 19.08 -10.61
N ASP A 480 7.69 18.37 -11.62
CA ASP A 480 8.15 18.50 -13.01
C ASP A 480 7.85 19.87 -13.63
N LEU A 481 6.84 20.57 -13.10
CA LEU A 481 6.43 21.90 -13.57
C LEU A 481 7.23 23.04 -12.95
N ASN A 482 8.01 22.78 -11.90
CA ASN A 482 8.91 23.78 -11.35
C ASN A 482 10.04 24.09 -12.36
N PRO A 483 10.46 25.36 -12.53
CA PRO A 483 11.52 25.71 -13.46
C PRO A 483 12.89 25.19 -13.00
N SER A 484 13.67 24.59 -13.91
CA SER A 484 14.99 24.03 -13.60
C SER A 484 16.02 25.07 -13.14
N ASN A 485 15.88 26.31 -13.60
CA ASN A 485 16.73 27.45 -13.25
C ASN A 485 16.20 28.28 -12.06
N GLY A 486 15.15 27.80 -11.37
CA GLY A 486 14.61 28.49 -10.21
C GLY A 486 15.55 28.45 -9.00
N THR A 487 15.36 29.41 -8.08
CA THR A 487 16.04 29.41 -6.78
C THR A 487 15.15 28.71 -5.75
N TYR A 488 15.70 27.74 -5.03
CA TYR A 488 14.96 26.92 -4.07
C TYR A 488 15.75 26.74 -2.76
N PRO A 489 15.12 26.93 -1.59
CA PRO A 489 15.82 26.86 -0.30
C PRO A 489 16.25 25.44 0.10
N PHE A 490 15.57 24.40 -0.43
CA PHE A 490 15.92 22.99 -0.21
C PHE A 490 15.44 22.11 -1.38
N PRO A 491 15.99 20.88 -1.53
CA PRO A 491 15.84 20.08 -2.75
C PRO A 491 14.42 19.67 -3.14
N ALA A 492 13.51 19.43 -2.19
CA ALA A 492 12.14 18.99 -2.51
C ALA A 492 11.35 19.97 -3.40
N LEU A 493 11.68 21.26 -3.29
CA LEU A 493 11.04 22.34 -4.04
C LEU A 493 11.57 22.50 -5.47
N ARG A 494 12.62 21.77 -5.84
CA ARG A 494 13.25 21.86 -7.17
C ARG A 494 12.42 21.15 -8.24
N GLN A 495 12.81 21.35 -9.51
CA GLN A 495 12.33 20.52 -10.60
C GLN A 495 12.73 19.06 -10.38
N ARG A 496 11.76 18.14 -10.36
CA ARG A 496 11.97 16.70 -10.20
C ARG A 496 10.93 15.93 -11.01
N CYS A 497 11.31 14.75 -11.49
CA CYS A 497 10.38 13.79 -12.09
C CYS A 497 9.63 13.02 -10.99
N HIS A 498 8.92 13.77 -10.16
CA HIS A 498 8.32 13.35 -8.90
C HIS A 498 7.03 14.15 -8.64
N GLY A 499 6.07 13.57 -7.95
CA GLY A 499 4.82 14.24 -7.60
C GLY A 499 3.75 13.23 -7.23
N GLY A 500 2.51 13.70 -7.10
CA GLY A 500 1.36 12.80 -6.99
C GLY A 500 1.23 11.96 -8.26
N ILE A 501 1.16 10.63 -8.15
CA ILE A 501 1.10 9.71 -9.30
C ILE A 501 -0.18 8.89 -9.38
N ASP A 502 -1.09 9.06 -8.41
CA ASP A 502 -2.40 8.43 -8.42
C ASP A 502 -3.35 9.12 -7.44
N MET A 503 -4.58 8.64 -7.36
CA MET A 503 -5.45 8.84 -6.21
C MET A 503 -6.31 7.58 -6.04
N LYS A 504 -6.52 7.13 -4.80
CA LYS A 504 -7.44 6.04 -4.45
C LYS A 504 -8.44 6.55 -3.42
N VAL A 505 -9.70 6.15 -3.53
CA VAL A 505 -10.73 6.46 -2.54
C VAL A 505 -11.71 5.30 -2.36
N THR A 506 -12.08 5.02 -1.12
CA THR A 506 -13.16 4.10 -0.77
C THR A 506 -14.17 4.76 0.18
N SER A 507 -15.26 4.06 0.47
CA SER A 507 -16.37 4.51 1.30
C SER A 507 -17.02 3.35 2.04
N SER A 508 -17.91 3.65 2.99
CA SER A 508 -18.59 2.62 3.78
C SER A 508 -19.40 1.63 2.92
N ALA A 509 -19.95 2.10 1.79
CA ALA A 509 -20.70 1.25 0.86
C ALA A 509 -19.80 0.39 -0.04
N MET A 510 -18.55 0.81 -0.30
CA MET A 510 -17.64 0.09 -1.18
C MET A 510 -16.83 -0.99 -0.45
N VAL A 511 -16.46 -0.75 0.82
CA VAL A 511 -15.64 -1.66 1.63
C VAL A 511 -16.19 -3.11 1.70
N PRO A 512 -17.49 -3.37 1.92
CA PRO A 512 -18.02 -4.74 1.95
C PRO A 512 -17.83 -5.52 0.63
N THR A 513 -17.67 -4.80 -0.48
CA THR A 513 -17.45 -5.36 -1.82
C THR A 513 -16.01 -5.21 -2.30
N PHE A 514 -15.09 -4.76 -1.43
CA PHE A 514 -13.70 -4.45 -1.75
C PHE A 514 -13.54 -3.44 -2.90
N GLY A 515 -14.49 -2.53 -3.03
CA GLY A 515 -14.50 -1.52 -4.08
C GLY A 515 -13.63 -0.30 -3.75
N LEU A 516 -13.05 0.29 -4.78
CA LEU A 516 -12.47 1.64 -4.72
C LEU A 516 -12.65 2.38 -6.05
N VAL A 517 -12.50 3.69 -6.02
CA VAL A 517 -12.21 4.48 -7.23
C VAL A 517 -10.73 4.83 -7.23
N ALA A 518 -10.09 4.66 -8.39
CA ALA A 518 -8.69 4.98 -8.59
C ALA A 518 -8.49 5.88 -9.81
N VAL A 519 -7.52 6.79 -9.75
CA VAL A 519 -7.01 7.59 -10.86
C VAL A 519 -5.52 7.32 -10.96
N SER A 520 -5.00 7.02 -12.15
CA SER A 520 -3.55 6.84 -12.34
C SER A 520 -2.93 8.06 -13.04
N GLY A 521 -1.71 8.38 -12.66
CA GLY A 521 -0.88 9.43 -13.26
C GLY A 521 -0.95 10.78 -12.54
N PRO A 522 -0.10 11.74 -12.93
CA PRO A 522 -0.03 13.03 -12.27
C PRO A 522 -1.27 13.89 -12.43
N ALA A 523 -1.52 14.80 -11.48
CA ALA A 523 -2.61 15.78 -11.52
C ALA A 523 -2.66 16.52 -12.86
N TRP A 524 -3.85 16.66 -13.46
CA TRP A 524 -4.05 17.39 -14.72
C TRP A 524 -5.33 18.25 -14.72
N ASP A 525 -5.98 18.38 -13.57
CA ASP A 525 -7.26 19.08 -13.41
C ASP A 525 -7.10 20.60 -13.58
N ASP A 526 -6.10 21.19 -12.90
CA ASP A 526 -5.80 22.63 -12.91
C ASP A 526 -4.45 22.96 -13.58
N VAL A 527 -3.72 21.93 -14.03
CA VAL A 527 -2.34 21.99 -14.55
C VAL A 527 -2.23 21.17 -15.83
N PRO A 528 -1.27 21.48 -16.74
CA PRO A 528 -1.15 20.74 -17.99
C PRO A 528 -0.88 19.25 -17.74
N PRO A 529 -1.51 18.33 -18.50
CA PRO A 529 -1.22 16.90 -18.39
C PRO A 529 0.26 16.58 -18.55
N PHE A 530 0.74 15.62 -17.77
CA PHE A 530 2.11 15.14 -17.91
C PHE A 530 2.27 14.33 -19.21
N ARG A 531 3.35 14.59 -19.94
CA ARG A 531 3.74 13.84 -21.14
C ARG A 531 5.23 13.57 -21.13
N TRP A 532 5.64 12.30 -21.16
CA TRP A 532 7.06 11.91 -21.12
C TRP A 532 7.89 12.64 -22.19
N SER A 533 7.47 12.52 -23.45
CA SER A 533 8.16 13.07 -24.63
C SER A 533 8.31 14.60 -24.64
N ALA A 534 7.46 15.31 -23.91
CA ALA A 534 7.44 16.78 -23.84
C ALA A 534 7.85 17.32 -22.47
N SER A 535 8.41 16.48 -21.60
CA SER A 535 8.81 16.85 -20.24
C SER A 535 10.33 16.89 -20.05
N PRO A 536 10.81 17.54 -18.98
CA PRO A 536 12.19 17.42 -18.52
C PRO A 536 12.62 15.98 -18.18
N CYS A 537 11.65 15.06 -18.08
CA CYS A 537 11.84 13.65 -17.72
C CYS A 537 12.00 12.72 -18.94
N SER A 538 12.01 13.27 -20.16
CA SER A 538 12.03 12.50 -21.42
C SER A 538 13.21 11.54 -21.57
N SER A 539 14.33 11.80 -20.89
CA SER A 539 15.53 10.96 -20.93
C SER A 539 15.52 9.78 -19.95
N LEU A 540 14.58 9.74 -19.01
CA LEU A 540 14.48 8.67 -18.01
C LEU A 540 13.87 7.41 -18.63
N LEU A 541 14.24 6.23 -18.13
CA LEU A 541 13.61 4.97 -18.55
C LEU A 541 12.18 4.88 -18.00
N HIS A 542 11.23 4.59 -18.89
CA HIS A 542 9.80 4.50 -18.61
C HIS A 542 9.11 3.44 -19.49
N MET A 543 9.71 2.26 -19.60
CA MET A 543 9.18 1.14 -20.38
C MET A 543 7.76 0.78 -19.94
N GLY A 544 6.87 0.56 -20.91
CA GLY A 544 5.47 0.21 -20.66
C GLY A 544 4.58 1.37 -20.22
N HIS A 545 5.13 2.57 -20.02
CA HIS A 545 4.33 3.74 -19.68
C HIS A 545 3.65 4.31 -20.94
N PRO A 546 2.39 4.75 -20.83
CA PRO A 546 1.78 5.69 -21.76
C PRO A 546 2.60 6.99 -21.84
N ASP A 547 2.72 7.59 -23.03
CA ASP A 547 3.43 8.86 -23.17
C ASP A 547 2.67 10.00 -22.48
N LEU A 548 1.36 10.14 -22.75
CA LEU A 548 0.46 11.15 -22.18
C LEU A 548 -0.38 10.55 -21.04
N TRP A 549 -0.45 11.26 -19.91
CA TRP A 549 -1.20 10.84 -18.73
C TRP A 549 -2.43 11.71 -18.51
N THR A 550 -3.57 11.26 -19.04
CA THR A 550 -4.90 11.92 -18.92
C THR A 550 -5.98 10.90 -18.56
N PHE A 551 -5.67 9.96 -17.67
CA PHE A 551 -6.60 8.88 -17.34
C PHE A 551 -7.75 9.37 -16.46
N PRO A 552 -9.00 8.97 -16.77
CA PRO A 552 -10.15 9.29 -15.93
C PRO A 552 -10.18 8.39 -14.68
N PRO A 553 -10.98 8.76 -13.66
CA PRO A 553 -11.27 7.86 -12.55
C PRO A 553 -11.90 6.55 -13.02
N VAL A 554 -11.44 5.44 -12.45
CA VAL A 554 -11.99 4.11 -12.69
C VAL A 554 -12.48 3.47 -11.41
N LYS A 555 -13.65 2.83 -11.47
CA LYS A 555 -14.14 1.97 -10.39
C LYS A 555 -13.43 0.63 -10.50
N ALA A 556 -12.55 0.35 -9.54
CA ALA A 556 -12.03 -0.99 -9.35
C ALA A 556 -13.03 -1.76 -8.50
N ALA A 557 -13.95 -2.44 -9.17
CA ALA A 557 -14.76 -3.49 -8.57
C ALA A 557 -14.23 -4.81 -9.13
N PRO A 558 -13.60 -5.66 -8.31
CA PRO A 558 -13.18 -6.98 -8.76
C PRO A 558 -14.37 -7.68 -9.41
N THR A 559 -14.22 -8.10 -10.66
CA THR A 559 -15.31 -8.70 -11.45
C THR A 559 -15.78 -9.97 -10.73
N TRP A 560 -16.97 -9.93 -10.15
CA TRP A 560 -17.60 -11.12 -9.57
C TRP A 560 -17.87 -12.13 -10.69
N PRO A 561 -17.33 -13.36 -10.66
CA PRO A 561 -17.90 -14.45 -11.43
C PRO A 561 -19.36 -14.67 -10.98
N GLU A 562 -20.22 -15.04 -11.92
CA GLU A 562 -21.70 -15.07 -11.83
C GLU A 562 -22.33 -15.81 -10.63
N GLU A 563 -21.57 -16.56 -9.82
CA GLU A 563 -22.12 -17.43 -8.78
C GLU A 563 -22.66 -16.72 -7.51
N GLN A 564 -22.28 -15.46 -7.25
CA GLN A 564 -22.78 -14.73 -6.06
C GLN A 564 -24.01 -13.84 -6.27
N ARG A 565 -24.54 -13.72 -7.51
CA ARG A 565 -25.86 -13.07 -7.70
C ARG A 565 -26.99 -13.83 -7.00
N ASN A 566 -26.85 -15.13 -6.81
CA ASN A 566 -27.88 -15.97 -6.20
C ASN A 566 -27.96 -15.87 -4.66
N LEU A 567 -26.91 -15.39 -3.99
CA LEU A 567 -26.92 -15.24 -2.53
C LEU A 567 -27.44 -13.87 -2.06
N LEU A 568 -27.35 -12.84 -2.91
CA LEU A 568 -27.91 -11.52 -2.64
C LEU A 568 -29.39 -11.39 -3.07
N GLN A 569 -29.87 -12.25 -3.99
CA GLN A 569 -31.31 -12.36 -4.29
C GLN A 569 -32.14 -13.06 -3.19
N LEU A 570 -31.50 -13.69 -2.20
CA LEU A 570 -32.20 -14.21 -1.00
C LEU A 570 -32.41 -13.14 0.10
N ARG A 571 -32.08 -11.88 -0.18
CA ARG A 571 -32.53 -10.72 0.60
C ARG A 571 -33.18 -9.68 -0.30
N GLY A 572 -34.25 -10.09 -0.99
CA GLY A 572 -35.10 -9.19 -1.76
C GLY A 572 -35.94 -8.30 -0.85
N CYS A 573 -35.61 -7.02 -0.78
CA CYS A 573 -36.57 -5.94 -0.57
C CYS A 573 -36.45 -5.01 -1.78
N GLU A 574 -37.30 -5.21 -2.79
CA GLU A 574 -37.57 -4.19 -3.80
C GLU A 574 -38.83 -3.40 -3.43
N PRO A 575 -38.87 -2.08 -3.67
CA PRO A 575 -40.05 -1.25 -3.42
C PRO A 575 -40.98 -1.24 -4.63
N GLY A 576 -42.14 -1.88 -4.51
CA GLY A 576 -43.23 -1.76 -5.49
C GLY A 576 -44.11 -0.54 -5.21
N LEU A 577 -44.28 0.32 -6.22
CA LEU A 577 -45.34 1.34 -6.28
C LEU A 577 -46.73 0.68 -6.21
N GLY A 578 -47.60 1.19 -5.34
CA GLY A 578 -49.02 0.81 -5.30
C GLY A 578 -49.83 1.56 -4.24
N LEU A 579 -50.64 2.50 -4.71
CA LEU A 579 -51.69 3.31 -4.06
C LEU A 579 -52.42 2.69 -2.83
N LEU A 580 -52.48 3.47 -1.73
CA LEU A 580 -53.48 3.70 -0.62
C LEU A 580 -54.65 2.70 -0.34
N PRO A 581 -55.29 2.67 0.88
CA PRO A 581 -55.07 3.45 2.12
C PRO A 581 -55.10 2.67 3.48
N ASN A 582 -54.35 3.19 4.47
CA ASN A 582 -54.60 3.33 5.95
C ASN A 582 -55.19 2.20 6.85
N PRO A 583 -55.00 2.24 8.19
CA PRO A 583 -54.30 1.16 8.91
C PRO A 583 -55.10 0.56 10.09
N THR A 584 -54.91 -0.73 10.38
CA THR A 584 -55.21 -1.26 11.73
C THR A 584 -54.50 -2.60 12.02
N PHE A 585 -53.79 -2.62 13.16
CA PHE A 585 -53.55 -3.75 14.09
C PHE A 585 -52.56 -4.91 13.80
N PHE A 586 -51.79 -5.22 14.87
CA PHE A 586 -50.97 -6.41 15.22
C PHE A 586 -49.60 -6.56 14.51
N LEU A 587 -48.42 -6.53 15.14
CA LEU A 587 -47.86 -7.12 16.39
C LEU A 587 -47.89 -8.67 16.45
N LEU A 588 -46.67 -9.24 16.40
CA LEU A 588 -46.17 -10.55 16.87
C LEU A 588 -46.19 -11.80 15.96
N ALA A 589 -44.96 -12.34 15.86
CA ALA A 589 -44.53 -13.75 15.87
C ALA A 589 -44.23 -14.45 14.52
N CYS A 590 -42.97 -14.92 14.39
CA CYS A 590 -42.67 -16.36 14.21
C CYS A 590 -41.15 -16.65 14.25
N CYS A 591 -40.69 -17.15 15.40
CA CYS A 591 -39.57 -18.10 15.50
C CYS A 591 -40.15 -19.43 16.02
N GLY A 592 -39.95 -20.54 15.29
CA GLY A 592 -40.06 -21.92 15.79
C GLY A 592 -38.74 -22.63 15.46
N ARG A 593 -37.95 -23.12 16.43
CA ARG A 593 -38.04 -24.32 17.30
C ARG A 593 -37.85 -25.67 16.60
N ASN A 594 -36.78 -26.37 17.02
CA ASN A 594 -36.75 -27.74 17.58
C ASN A 594 -35.27 -28.12 17.83
N GLN A 595 -34.76 -28.81 18.87
CA GLN A 595 -35.12 -29.39 20.18
C GLN A 595 -33.82 -30.11 20.68
N PRO A 596 -33.73 -30.79 21.86
CA PRO A 596 -34.03 -30.40 23.23
C PRO A 596 -32.83 -30.60 24.21
N LEU A 597 -32.93 -30.03 25.42
CA LEU A 597 -32.03 -30.23 26.57
C LEU A 597 -32.73 -31.07 27.65
N ARG A 598 -32.02 -32.01 28.28
CA ARG A 598 -32.38 -32.58 29.59
C ARG A 598 -31.74 -31.73 30.69
N ALA A 599 -32.52 -31.44 31.73
CA ALA A 599 -32.10 -30.79 32.95
C ALA A 599 -31.80 -31.82 34.04
N GLU A 600 -30.86 -31.51 34.94
CA GLU A 600 -31.07 -31.79 36.37
C GLU A 600 -30.23 -30.87 37.27
N THR A 601 -30.87 -30.50 38.36
CA THR A 601 -30.57 -29.55 39.45
C THR A 601 -29.46 -29.98 40.42
N ARG A 602 -28.77 -29.02 41.07
CA ARG A 602 -28.91 -28.69 42.52
C ARG A 602 -27.84 -27.70 43.06
N ARG A 603 -28.33 -26.82 43.95
CA ARG A 603 -27.69 -25.88 44.91
C ARG A 603 -26.41 -26.38 45.60
N TRP A 604 -25.52 -25.43 45.97
CA TRP A 604 -25.09 -25.15 47.36
C TRP A 604 -24.62 -23.68 47.50
N VAL A 605 -24.60 -23.20 48.74
CA VAL A 605 -24.62 -21.80 49.24
C VAL A 605 -23.41 -21.54 50.16
N ARG A 606 -23.05 -20.24 50.33
CA ARG A 606 -22.17 -19.57 51.34
C ARG A 606 -20.67 -19.46 50.98
N THR A 607 -20.07 -18.29 50.70
CA THR A 607 -19.87 -16.96 51.37
C THR A 607 -18.56 -16.85 52.18
N LEU A 608 -18.00 -15.61 52.13
CA LEU A 608 -16.96 -14.95 52.95
C LEU A 608 -15.52 -15.06 52.39
N SER A 609 -14.96 -14.03 51.75
CA SER A 609 -14.51 -12.69 52.20
C SER A 609 -13.11 -12.69 52.84
N GLY A 610 -12.19 -11.86 52.34
CA GLY A 610 -10.98 -11.48 53.07
C GLY A 610 -9.80 -11.03 52.19
N VAL A 611 -9.61 -9.71 52.09
CA VAL A 611 -8.41 -8.97 51.65
C VAL A 611 -7.59 -8.63 52.93
N PRO A 612 -6.24 -8.60 52.95
CA PRO A 612 -5.43 -7.37 52.76
C PRO A 612 -4.06 -7.56 52.04
N ARG A 613 -3.62 -6.65 51.16
CA ARG A 613 -2.57 -5.58 51.34
C ARG A 613 -1.33 -6.00 52.15
N ASP A 614 -0.10 -5.86 51.63
CA ASP A 614 0.70 -4.61 51.62
C ASP A 614 2.09 -4.68 50.92
N THR A 615 2.47 -3.52 50.35
CA THR A 615 3.77 -2.85 50.06
C THR A 615 5.18 -3.51 50.08
N SER A 616 6.03 -3.19 49.07
CA SER A 616 7.18 -2.22 49.13
C SER A 616 8.46 -2.56 48.29
N ARG A 617 9.02 -1.50 47.64
CA ARG A 617 10.44 -1.15 47.30
C ARG A 617 11.33 -2.15 46.52
N ALA A 618 11.79 -1.84 45.30
CA ALA A 618 12.84 -0.89 44.84
C ALA A 618 14.31 -1.40 44.90
N SER A 619 14.90 -1.51 43.70
CA SER A 619 16.33 -1.35 43.30
C SER A 619 17.43 -2.25 43.89
N VAL A 620 18.28 -2.83 43.02
CA VAL A 620 19.72 -2.50 42.87
C VAL A 620 20.39 -3.36 41.79
N VAL A 621 21.15 -2.66 40.95
CA VAL A 621 22.11 -3.06 39.91
C VAL A 621 23.31 -3.82 40.49
N ARG A 622 23.83 -4.86 39.81
CA ARG A 622 25.29 -5.13 39.75
C ARG A 622 25.73 -5.81 38.43
N PRO A 623 26.99 -5.58 37.99
CA PRO A 623 27.44 -5.74 36.61
C PRO A 623 28.23 -7.04 36.38
N TRP A 624 28.27 -7.48 35.12
CA TRP A 624 29.13 -8.55 34.62
C TRP A 624 30.29 -7.94 33.81
N GLN A 625 31.52 -8.35 34.12
CA GLN A 625 32.72 -8.14 33.31
C GLN A 625 33.51 -9.46 33.21
N PRO A 626 34.41 -9.59 32.20
CA PRO A 626 34.60 -10.83 31.45
C PRO A 626 35.88 -11.59 31.81
N SER A 627 35.93 -12.89 31.48
CA SER A 627 37.17 -13.66 31.45
C SER A 627 37.51 -14.07 30.03
N GLN A 628 38.67 -13.58 29.57
CA GLN A 628 39.41 -14.10 28.42
C GLN A 628 40.01 -15.46 28.74
N SER A 629 40.05 -16.36 27.74
CA SER A 629 41.14 -17.33 27.61
C SER A 629 41.27 -17.71 26.14
N GLY A 630 42.40 -17.33 25.54
CA GLY A 630 42.77 -17.72 24.20
C GLY A 630 43.42 -19.10 24.16
N ALA A 631 43.40 -19.72 22.97
CA ALA A 631 44.40 -20.68 22.53
C ALA A 631 44.49 -20.66 20.99
N ARG A 632 45.71 -20.86 20.50
CA ARG A 632 46.23 -20.58 19.15
C ARG A 632 45.93 -21.70 18.13
N SER A 633 45.75 -21.30 16.86
CA SER A 633 46.27 -21.81 15.53
C SER A 633 46.61 -23.30 15.30
N PRO A 634 46.63 -23.85 14.04
CA PRO A 634 47.04 -23.17 12.78
C PRO A 634 46.32 -23.53 11.44
N PHE A 635 46.58 -22.67 10.44
CA PHE A 635 46.69 -22.87 8.98
C PHE A 635 45.72 -23.80 8.21
N THR A 636 45.06 -23.27 7.18
CA THR A 636 45.44 -23.50 5.76
C THR A 636 44.68 -22.59 4.81
N SER A 637 45.42 -21.99 3.89
CA SER A 637 44.95 -21.15 2.80
C SER A 637 44.37 -21.99 1.66
N SER A 638 43.19 -21.65 1.17
CA SER A 638 42.77 -21.99 -0.19
C SER A 638 42.04 -20.80 -0.83
N ARG A 639 42.58 -20.33 -1.96
CA ARG A 639 41.98 -19.30 -2.82
C ARG A 639 40.79 -19.91 -3.57
N PRO A 640 39.64 -19.23 -3.73
CA PRO A 640 38.67 -19.60 -4.74
C PRO A 640 39.03 -18.93 -6.08
N PHE A 641 39.10 -19.77 -7.11
CA PHE A 641 39.13 -19.38 -8.52
C PHE A 641 37.82 -18.67 -8.90
N TRP A 642 37.93 -17.46 -9.46
CA TRP A 642 36.84 -16.81 -10.17
C TRP A 642 36.68 -17.47 -11.55
N ARG A 643 35.55 -18.14 -11.80
CA ARG A 643 35.08 -18.44 -13.16
C ARG A 643 33.90 -17.54 -13.47
N ALA A 644 34.06 -16.73 -14.51
CA ALA A 644 33.04 -15.88 -15.08
C ALA A 644 31.87 -16.74 -15.62
N CYS A 645 30.64 -16.33 -15.31
CA CYS A 645 29.44 -16.83 -15.99
C CYS A 645 29.37 -16.21 -17.40
N PRO A 646 29.01 -16.99 -18.44
CA PRO A 646 28.92 -16.50 -19.80
C PRO A 646 27.63 -15.68 -20.01
N SER A 647 27.75 -14.63 -20.82
CA SER A 647 26.70 -13.73 -21.26
C SER A 647 25.56 -14.45 -22.02
N PRO A 648 24.29 -14.04 -21.86
CA PRO A 648 23.20 -14.61 -22.64
C PRO A 648 23.20 -14.04 -24.08
N ARG A 649 23.01 -14.93 -25.06
CA ARG A 649 22.86 -14.61 -26.49
C ARG A 649 21.53 -13.90 -26.76
N PRO A 650 21.46 -12.97 -27.73
CA PRO A 650 20.21 -12.35 -28.15
C PRO A 650 19.35 -13.34 -28.95
N TRP A 651 18.06 -13.44 -28.60
CA TRP A 651 17.06 -14.18 -29.37
C TRP A 651 16.58 -13.34 -30.56
N ALA A 652 16.66 -13.92 -31.76
CA ALA A 652 16.07 -13.38 -32.98
C ALA A 652 14.57 -13.73 -33.07
N PRO A 653 13.72 -12.87 -33.64
CA PRO A 653 12.29 -13.12 -33.76
C PRO A 653 12.04 -14.16 -34.86
N ARG A 654 11.18 -15.15 -34.56
CA ARG A 654 10.61 -16.02 -35.60
C ARG A 654 9.42 -15.33 -36.24
N SER A 655 9.51 -15.15 -37.55
CA SER A 655 8.45 -14.76 -38.46
C SER A 655 7.45 -15.90 -38.67
N SER A 656 6.16 -15.62 -38.44
CA SER A 656 5.03 -15.84 -39.36
C SER A 656 3.73 -15.72 -38.57
#